data_AF-A0A4S3LFY0-F1
#
_entry.id   AF-A0A4S3LFY0-F1
#
_cell.length_a   1.000
_cell.length_b   1.000
_cell.length_c   1.000
_cell.angle_alpha   90.00
_cell.angle_beta   90.00
_cell.angle_gamma   90.00
#
_symmetry.space_group_name_H-M   'P 1'
#
loop_
_entity.id
_entity.type
_entity.pdbx_description
1 polymer ?
#
loop_
_entity_poly.entity_id
_entity_poly.type
_entity_poly.pdbx_seq_one_letter_code
_entity_poly.pdbx_strand_id
1 'polypeptide(L)'
;DDGGNTPPNPDDGGNTPPNPDDGGNTPPNPDDGGDTPPNPDDGGDTPPDPDDGGDTPDQTPVTTTYPNGLSVTMVPGATTASLTLSGETMQAVKQANGTWLVTDSTGKTYTAQTLDQATGAITGYSIADRKSWTLDATTPTGKKIWTSQYYDVSGKLEQGEIIFTGSMVMENKVGKKYMIDPLQTNTPPVNPWDVSVPDGINDGGRVRVEENAILLNSGSMELDNGVSTNIFGFAPNDYIYVLDSVRLDNGVFINTGTVSGRYSSIISLNSSDIYNSGTISVLGEDGDRANPGTDNVITTSLFILGGDSAQSTDTWTNTSTGVITARGGTSVLSDFGGNIVYSDPQASGSAHDQGTINAVNDGLIDFSLLNSDSAKPDLISPDTLAAVSLGNSAGTVNTFVNNGTMTVSGSTAVAMSGQNNTTLVNNGTINLGDSSLSIAENGTGLVAFKAVGDNVTAYNQGTVNINANDSYVFDRGGSATAHLVNTGEVNVRTGVTSGGLVKGESSSVVDTTSVYRSTVSNYTVGTTAAGTSGTMTVSHADLNDVSVDTGFTSGTAAQTQTFDNVFVGEDIQGAENIQSTSVVWSASAQTDQSGNVDVTMSKNSYQDVVSSDASAQNMAATLDANYTNNALYSSLNLQTASEVDKAMRQLSGVDATTAFKEARVLSQRFNMLADNAIVLPSGFGFNLVDKNDKRSELGNDTRYDMMALSQSFDLSAGQKMQMQYGIARLDGNGIDGKSKAGDNGLTGGYSQFFGINHSVDFGSLKLTNALRYDVHQLESNRSIRYSGVNQTASSDNSQQYMEWRSQFSRGFDVAEGLNLTPSVGVKLRHTNNDAYSERGAGDFNLNMDSSNETAVDAVIGVQMKYAASNGWAMNALLEGGPNLSYTQSAQKASLQGANNASFTMNDDQQGGGFNGVAKMGLSYGGKAGKLAFDAYQWKEDDIVDKGLSLGYQYNF
;
A
#
# COMPACT_ATOMS: atom_id res chain seq x y z
N ASP A 1 44.04 -14.76 83.63
CA ASP A 1 44.89 -15.29 82.55
C ASP A 1 44.17 -15.07 81.22
N ASP A 2 43.79 -13.83 80.90
CA ASP A 2 44.64 -12.70 80.40
C ASP A 2 44.72 -12.84 78.87
N GLY A 3 43.81 -12.22 78.11
CA GLY A 3 43.92 -10.83 77.61
C GLY A 3 44.62 -10.88 76.24
N GLY A 4 44.09 -10.48 75.09
CA GLY A 4 43.10 -9.49 74.69
C GLY A 4 43.68 -8.81 73.43
N ASN A 5 42.96 -8.80 72.30
CA ASN A 5 43.05 -7.76 71.25
C ASN A 5 42.08 -8.03 70.08
N THR A 6 41.17 -7.08 69.87
CA THR A 6 40.50 -6.69 68.60
C THR A 6 40.99 -5.25 68.28
N PRO A 7 40.77 -4.61 67.10
CA PRO A 7 39.66 -4.78 66.10
C PRO A 7 40.10 -4.53 64.61
N PRO A 8 39.20 -4.24 63.62
CA PRO A 8 37.84 -4.74 63.33
C PRO A 8 37.67 -5.31 61.89
N ASN A 9 36.53 -5.98 61.69
CA ASN A 9 35.96 -6.52 60.45
C ASN A 9 34.89 -5.57 59.86
N PRO A 10 34.53 -5.63 58.56
CA PRO A 10 33.29 -5.07 58.01
C PRO A 10 32.14 -6.10 58.04
N ASP A 11 30.95 -5.64 58.43
CA ASP A 11 29.72 -6.46 58.51
C ASP A 11 28.94 -6.49 57.19
N ASP A 12 28.44 -7.69 56.96
CA ASP A 12 27.64 -8.25 55.89
C ASP A 12 26.15 -8.40 56.31
N GLY A 13 25.26 -8.28 55.33
CA GLY A 13 23.81 -8.29 55.51
C GLY A 13 23.23 -9.66 55.86
N GLY A 14 22.19 -9.63 56.70
CA GLY A 14 21.34 -10.77 57.03
C GLY A 14 19.90 -10.58 56.53
N ASN A 15 19.33 -11.66 56.02
CA ASN A 15 17.97 -11.80 55.50
C ASN A 15 17.14 -12.63 56.49
N THR A 16 15.80 -12.40 56.63
CA THR A 16 14.68 -13.30 57.07
C THR A 16 13.48 -12.52 57.70
N PRO A 17 12.22 -13.03 57.74
CA PRO A 17 11.09 -12.64 56.87
C PRO A 17 9.85 -12.07 57.65
N PRO A 18 8.73 -11.64 57.01
CA PRO A 18 7.51 -11.27 57.73
C PRO A 18 6.36 -12.28 57.59
N ASN A 19 5.56 -12.39 58.67
CA ASN A 19 4.23 -13.00 58.75
C ASN A 19 3.18 -11.86 58.95
N PRO A 20 1.89 -12.05 58.61
CA PRO A 20 0.97 -11.01 58.17
C PRO A 20 0.05 -10.48 59.29
N ASP A 21 -0.49 -9.27 59.10
CA ASP A 21 -1.61 -8.74 59.89
C ASP A 21 -2.52 -7.84 58.98
N ASP A 22 -3.74 -8.35 58.80
CA ASP A 22 -5.07 -7.72 58.77
C ASP A 22 -5.29 -6.19 58.56
N GLY A 23 -5.96 -5.88 57.44
CA GLY A 23 -7.32 -5.28 57.40
C GLY A 23 -7.56 -3.85 57.91
N GLY A 24 -7.94 -2.93 57.00
CA GLY A 24 -8.66 -1.71 57.39
C GLY A 24 -8.89 -0.68 56.27
N ASN A 25 -10.07 -0.73 55.65
CA ASN A 25 -10.61 0.31 54.77
C ASN A 25 -11.20 1.47 55.59
N THR A 26 -10.81 2.72 55.30
CA THR A 26 -11.67 3.92 55.45
C THR A 26 -11.15 5.07 54.55
N PRO A 27 -12.01 5.72 53.74
CA PRO A 27 -11.63 6.83 52.86
C PRO A 27 -11.86 8.20 53.54
N PRO A 28 -11.11 9.26 53.20
CA PRO A 28 -11.51 10.63 53.52
C PRO A 28 -12.27 11.27 52.35
N ASN A 29 -13.39 11.93 52.68
CA ASN A 29 -14.14 12.86 51.82
C ASN A 29 -13.93 14.31 52.34
N PRO A 30 -14.46 15.33 51.66
CA PRO A 30 -13.75 16.34 50.88
C PRO A 30 -13.59 17.66 51.67
N ASP A 31 -12.80 18.61 51.15
CA ASP A 31 -12.89 20.00 51.64
C ASP A 31 -12.82 20.97 50.47
N ASP A 32 -13.63 22.03 50.62
CA ASP A 32 -14.16 22.87 49.57
C ASP A 32 -13.59 24.30 49.67
N GLY A 33 -13.44 24.97 48.52
CA GLY A 33 -13.26 26.43 48.38
C GLY A 33 -11.82 26.82 48.00
N GLY A 34 -11.51 27.52 46.89
CA GLY A 34 -12.30 28.46 46.10
C GLY A 34 -11.71 29.87 46.26
N ASP A 35 -10.89 30.33 45.30
CA ASP A 35 -10.93 31.68 44.67
C ASP A 35 -9.64 32.05 43.90
N THR A 36 -9.80 32.14 42.56
CA THR A 36 -9.29 33.08 41.50
C THR A 36 -7.97 33.90 41.59
N PRO A 37 -7.39 34.32 40.44
CA PRO A 37 -5.95 34.23 40.11
C PRO A 37 -5.18 35.58 40.04
N PRO A 38 -3.85 35.55 39.86
CA PRO A 38 -3.12 36.58 39.12
C PRO A 38 -2.59 36.07 37.77
N ASN A 39 -2.65 36.92 36.75
CA ASN A 39 -1.99 36.76 35.45
C ASN A 39 -0.90 37.85 35.33
N PRO A 40 -0.09 37.82 34.26
CA PRO A 40 1.16 37.07 34.08
C PRO A 40 2.39 37.98 34.33
N ASP A 41 3.58 37.43 34.49
CA ASP A 41 4.79 38.09 34.00
C ASP A 41 5.88 37.05 33.68
N ASP A 42 6.49 37.37 32.56
CA ASP A 42 7.64 36.91 31.81
C ASP A 42 8.94 36.77 32.61
N GLY A 43 9.64 35.65 32.38
CA GLY A 43 11.00 35.45 32.85
C GLY A 43 11.49 34.04 32.53
N GLY A 44 12.16 33.91 31.39
CA GLY A 44 12.86 32.67 31.03
C GLY A 44 13.98 32.34 32.01
N ASP A 45 14.12 31.06 32.30
CA ASP A 45 15.39 30.35 32.46
C ASP A 45 15.10 28.84 32.44
N THR A 46 15.69 28.14 31.48
CA THR A 46 15.66 26.67 31.33
C THR A 46 16.43 25.99 32.47
N PRO A 47 15.83 25.04 33.23
CA PRO A 47 16.58 24.10 34.06
C PRO A 47 17.06 22.90 33.22
N PRO A 48 18.17 22.24 33.62
CA PRO A 48 18.80 21.15 32.86
C PRO A 48 18.01 19.84 32.93
N ASP A 49 18.22 19.00 31.91
CA ASP A 49 17.59 17.68 31.68
C ASP A 49 17.67 16.73 32.90
N PRO A 50 16.61 15.94 33.18
CA PRO A 50 16.71 14.76 34.01
C PRO A 50 17.26 13.58 33.21
N ASP A 51 18.47 13.16 33.57
CA ASP A 51 19.16 11.93 33.18
C ASP A 51 18.27 10.69 33.44
N ASP A 52 17.79 10.05 32.39
CA ASP A 52 17.01 8.82 32.37
C ASP A 52 17.94 7.60 32.31
N GLY A 53 18.55 7.29 33.46
CA GLY A 53 19.17 6.00 33.72
C GLY A 53 18.13 4.89 33.83
N GLY A 54 17.83 4.24 32.71
CA GLY A 54 17.07 2.99 32.63
C GLY A 54 17.42 2.21 31.37
N ASP A 55 18.21 1.13 31.53
CA ASP A 55 18.69 0.23 30.47
C ASP A 55 17.55 -0.31 29.58
N THR A 56 17.32 0.36 28.46
CA THR A 56 16.72 -0.23 27.25
C THR A 56 17.78 -1.03 26.48
N PRO A 57 17.43 -2.13 25.79
CA PRO A 57 18.38 -2.89 24.99
C PRO A 57 19.09 -1.96 24.01
N ASP A 58 20.42 -2.04 23.97
CA ASP A 58 21.32 -1.25 23.14
C ASP A 58 20.96 -1.44 21.65
N GLN A 59 20.02 -0.64 21.14
CA GLN A 59 19.56 -0.70 19.76
C GLN A 59 20.52 0.11 18.91
N THR A 60 21.50 -0.55 18.31
CA THR A 60 22.44 0.08 17.37
C THR A 60 21.68 0.72 16.19
N PRO A 61 21.96 1.98 15.82
CA PRO A 61 21.36 2.62 14.66
C PRO A 61 21.56 1.79 13.39
N VAL A 62 20.48 1.49 12.68
CA VAL A 62 20.50 0.77 11.41
C VAL A 62 20.55 1.79 10.28
N THR A 63 21.52 1.66 9.39
CA THR A 63 21.65 2.50 8.20
C THR A 63 21.22 1.73 6.96
N THR A 64 20.07 2.09 6.40
CA THR A 64 19.58 1.58 5.13
C THR A 64 20.06 2.52 4.03
N THR A 65 20.97 2.03 3.18
CA THR A 65 21.49 2.80 2.04
C THR A 65 20.83 2.33 0.75
N TYR A 66 20.19 3.26 0.06
CA TYR A 66 19.49 3.02 -1.18
C TYR A 66 20.43 3.16 -2.38
N PRO A 67 20.10 2.52 -3.53
CA PRO A 67 20.90 2.64 -4.75
C PRO A 67 21.08 4.07 -5.25
N ASN A 68 20.20 5.02 -4.86
CA ASN A 68 20.28 6.44 -5.18
C ASN A 68 21.22 7.25 -4.25
N GLY A 69 21.94 6.59 -3.33
CA GLY A 69 22.87 7.25 -2.41
C GLY A 69 22.24 7.88 -1.17
N LEU A 70 20.92 7.73 -0.98
CA LEU A 70 20.25 8.07 0.27
C LEU A 70 20.62 7.03 1.33
N SER A 71 21.19 7.46 2.45
CA SER A 71 21.38 6.65 3.65
C SER A 71 20.42 7.13 4.73
N VAL A 72 19.48 6.28 5.14
CA VAL A 72 18.60 6.54 6.27
C VAL A 72 19.14 5.79 7.47
N THR A 73 19.56 6.52 8.48
CA THR A 73 20.06 5.98 9.75
C THR A 73 19.03 6.24 10.82
N MET A 74 18.50 5.18 11.42
CA MET A 74 17.59 5.30 12.56
C MET A 74 17.75 4.13 13.52
N VAL A 75 17.37 4.35 14.78
CA VAL A 75 17.17 3.26 15.74
C VAL A 75 15.80 2.64 15.43
N PRO A 76 15.69 1.31 15.23
CA PRO A 76 14.40 0.67 14.98
C PRO A 76 13.38 1.00 16.09
N GLY A 77 12.19 1.46 15.69
CA GLY A 77 11.12 1.93 16.57
C GLY A 77 11.16 3.42 16.93
N ALA A 78 12.23 4.16 16.60
CA ALA A 78 12.35 5.57 16.92
C ALA A 78 11.36 6.46 16.13
N THR A 79 11.04 7.63 16.68
CA THR A 79 10.28 8.71 16.02
C THR A 79 11.19 9.73 15.35
N THR A 80 12.50 9.52 15.36
CA THR A 80 13.50 10.37 14.70
C THR A 80 14.43 9.54 13.82
N ALA A 81 14.82 10.08 12.66
CA ALA A 81 15.74 9.44 11.73
C ALA A 81 16.66 10.47 11.08
N SER A 82 17.89 10.09 10.77
CA SER A 82 18.87 10.91 10.07
C SER A 82 18.97 10.47 8.62
N LEU A 83 18.71 11.36 7.68
CA LEU A 83 18.78 11.09 6.24
C LEU A 83 20.02 11.78 5.67
N THR A 84 20.90 11.01 5.04
CA THR A 84 22.11 11.54 4.39
C THR A 84 22.03 11.29 2.90
N LEU A 85 22.12 12.34 2.09
CA LEU A 85 22.15 12.26 0.63
C LEU A 85 23.21 13.23 0.12
N SER A 86 24.15 12.75 -0.70
CA SER A 86 25.22 13.58 -1.28
C SER A 86 26.08 14.35 -0.27
N GLY A 87 26.20 13.84 0.97
CA GLY A 87 26.99 14.46 2.05
C GLY A 87 26.23 15.50 2.88
N GLU A 88 24.97 15.80 2.56
CA GLU A 88 24.09 16.62 3.40
C GLU A 88 23.25 15.73 4.31
N THR A 89 23.20 16.08 5.60
CA THR A 89 22.43 15.37 6.63
C THR A 89 21.20 16.17 7.00
N MET A 90 20.04 15.51 6.98
CA MET A 90 18.72 16.05 7.32
C MET A 90 18.12 15.26 8.48
N GLN A 91 17.31 15.91 9.31
CA GLN A 91 16.67 15.29 10.47
C GLN A 91 15.18 15.09 10.24
N ALA A 92 14.71 13.86 10.30
CA ALA A 92 13.30 13.51 10.17
C ALA A 92 12.66 13.22 11.53
N VAL A 93 11.46 13.76 11.75
CA VAL A 93 10.66 13.56 12.96
C VAL A 93 9.25 13.09 12.59
N LYS A 94 8.85 11.93 13.09
CA LYS A 94 7.50 11.38 12.88
C LYS A 94 6.45 12.27 13.54
N GLN A 95 5.45 12.66 12.77
CA GLN A 95 4.30 13.44 13.15
C GLN A 95 3.15 12.52 13.59
N ALA A 96 2.20 13.06 14.37
CA ALA A 96 1.06 12.30 14.89
C ALA A 96 0.15 11.71 13.78
N ASN A 97 0.18 12.28 12.57
CA ASN A 97 -0.54 11.80 11.39
C ASN A 97 0.20 10.67 10.62
N GLY A 98 1.27 10.11 11.20
CA GLY A 98 2.05 9.01 10.61
C GLY A 98 3.14 9.45 9.61
N THR A 99 3.09 10.70 9.14
CA THR A 99 4.10 11.28 8.24
C THR A 99 5.38 11.66 8.99
N TRP A 100 6.46 11.93 8.27
CA TRP A 100 7.76 12.32 8.81
C TRP A 100 8.13 13.71 8.32
N LEU A 101 8.33 14.65 9.24
CA LEU A 101 8.80 16.00 8.96
C LEU A 101 10.32 15.99 8.90
N VAL A 102 10.89 16.10 7.70
CA VAL A 102 12.32 16.15 7.42
C VAL A 102 12.79 17.60 7.40
N THR A 103 13.77 17.96 8.22
CA THR A 103 14.33 19.31 8.30
C THR A 103 15.77 19.28 7.80
N ASP A 104 16.09 20.10 6.80
CA ASP A 104 17.45 20.22 6.28
C ASP A 104 18.34 21.14 7.14
N SER A 105 19.63 21.17 6.81
CA SER A 105 20.64 21.98 7.50
C SER A 105 20.41 23.49 7.43
N THR A 106 19.49 23.96 6.58
CA THR A 106 19.09 25.37 6.44
C THR A 106 17.83 25.71 7.25
N GLY A 107 17.23 24.74 7.95
CA GLY A 107 16.03 24.89 8.76
C GLY A 107 14.72 24.77 7.97
N LYS A 108 14.77 24.29 6.72
CA LYS A 108 13.59 24.11 5.87
C LYS A 108 13.03 22.70 6.03
N THR A 109 11.70 22.59 6.10
CA THR A 109 10.98 21.35 6.43
C THR A 109 10.27 20.73 5.22
N TYR A 110 10.24 19.39 5.14
CA TYR A 110 9.62 18.57 4.10
C TYR A 110 8.80 17.44 4.74
N THR A 111 7.79 16.90 4.07
CA THR A 111 6.93 15.83 4.62
C THR A 111 7.10 14.54 3.82
N ALA A 112 7.56 13.46 4.46
CA ALA A 112 7.64 12.12 3.89
C ALA A 112 6.50 11.24 4.43
N GLN A 113 5.77 10.52 3.57
CA GLN A 113 4.55 9.84 4.01
C GLN A 113 4.79 8.61 4.87
N THR A 114 5.87 7.85 4.65
CA THR A 114 6.14 6.61 5.39
C THR A 114 7.63 6.29 5.43
N LEU A 115 8.19 6.27 6.65
CA LEU A 115 9.44 5.60 6.98
C LEU A 115 9.09 4.44 7.90
N ASP A 116 9.34 3.21 7.43
CA ASP A 116 9.15 1.96 8.15
C ASP A 116 10.06 1.95 9.38
N GLN A 117 9.45 1.87 10.56
CA GLN A 117 10.17 1.96 11.83
C GLN A 117 10.91 0.67 12.20
N ALA A 118 10.63 -0.46 11.56
CA ALA A 118 11.35 -1.71 11.79
C ALA A 118 12.59 -1.84 10.91
N THR A 119 12.59 -1.23 9.71
CA THR A 119 13.63 -1.45 8.69
C THR A 119 14.32 -0.16 8.20
N GLY A 120 13.81 1.01 8.55
CA GLY A 120 14.24 2.29 7.98
C GLY A 120 13.87 2.45 6.50
N ALA A 121 12.89 1.66 6.01
CA ALA A 121 12.50 1.62 4.60
C ALA A 121 11.42 2.66 4.24
N ILE A 122 11.52 3.38 3.12
CA ILE A 122 10.45 4.28 2.62
C ILE A 122 9.43 3.49 1.76
N THR A 123 8.12 3.58 2.02
CA THR A 123 7.07 2.78 1.35
C THR A 123 5.82 3.59 0.92
N GLY A 124 5.75 4.04 -0.34
CA GLY A 124 4.56 4.68 -0.96
C GLY A 124 4.71 6.18 -1.24
N TYR A 125 3.91 6.73 -2.18
CA TYR A 125 3.89 8.15 -2.51
C TYR A 125 2.49 8.78 -2.50
N SER A 126 2.44 9.98 -1.93
CA SER A 126 1.68 11.11 -2.45
C SER A 126 2.46 12.39 -2.14
N ILE A 127 2.50 13.34 -3.07
CA ILE A 127 3.05 14.69 -2.86
C ILE A 127 1.89 15.66 -2.78
N ALA A 128 1.56 16.07 -1.56
CA ALA A 128 0.87 17.31 -1.32
C ALA A 128 1.91 18.44 -1.43
N ASP A 129 1.78 19.22 -2.50
CA ASP A 129 2.46 20.49 -2.76
C ASP A 129 4.01 20.49 -2.75
N ARG A 130 4.58 20.47 -3.96
CA ARG A 130 6.00 20.72 -4.33
C ARG A 130 7.08 19.87 -3.65
N LYS A 131 7.38 18.73 -4.29
CA LYS A 131 8.70 18.38 -4.85
C LYS A 131 8.67 16.91 -5.27
N SER A 132 8.96 16.71 -6.55
CA SER A 132 9.03 15.45 -7.29
C SER A 132 9.75 14.33 -6.53
N TRP A 133 8.98 13.35 -6.07
CA TRP A 133 9.45 12.00 -5.81
C TRP A 133 8.50 11.05 -6.56
N THR A 134 9.01 10.34 -7.55
CA THR A 134 8.27 9.32 -8.32
C THR A 134 8.64 7.92 -7.80
N LEU A 135 7.70 7.19 -7.20
CA LEU A 135 7.44 5.75 -7.41
C LEU A 135 6.00 5.82 -7.88
N ASP A 136 5.71 5.07 -8.92
CA ASP A 136 4.68 4.07 -8.72
C ASP A 136 5.12 2.78 -9.43
N ALA A 137 4.78 1.66 -8.79
CA ALA A 137 4.75 0.32 -9.37
C ALA A 137 3.78 -0.49 -8.50
N THR A 138 2.48 -0.34 -8.72
CA THR A 138 1.43 -1.03 -7.95
C THR A 138 0.53 -1.96 -8.78
N THR A 139 0.98 -2.54 -9.89
CA THR A 139 0.43 -3.83 -10.41
C THR A 139 1.41 -4.55 -11.36
N PRO A 140 1.54 -5.89 -11.31
CA PRO A 140 2.57 -6.61 -12.06
C PRO A 140 2.10 -6.89 -13.49
N THR A 141 2.50 -6.05 -14.44
CA THR A 141 2.61 -6.49 -15.84
C THR A 141 3.89 -7.32 -15.94
N GLY A 142 3.79 -8.57 -16.37
CA GLY A 142 4.87 -9.56 -16.37
C GLY A 142 6.07 -9.28 -17.29
N LYS A 143 6.65 -8.08 -17.28
CA LYS A 143 7.92 -7.72 -17.93
C LYS A 143 8.91 -7.23 -16.87
N LYS A 144 10.13 -7.76 -16.96
CA LYS A 144 11.23 -7.63 -16.00
C LYS A 144 11.83 -6.21 -15.98
N ILE A 145 11.94 -5.66 -14.76
CA ILE A 145 13.02 -4.81 -14.20
C ILE A 145 13.07 -3.35 -14.67
N TRP A 146 12.85 -2.44 -13.71
CA TRP A 146 13.18 -1.01 -13.77
C TRP A 146 14.41 -0.71 -12.90
N THR A 147 15.39 -0.02 -13.47
CA THR A 147 16.51 0.61 -12.77
C THR A 147 16.34 2.13 -12.87
N SER A 148 15.96 2.81 -11.79
CA SER A 148 15.94 4.29 -11.78
C SER A 148 17.37 4.82 -11.60
N GLN A 149 18.02 5.23 -12.69
CA GLN A 149 19.19 6.10 -12.62
C GLN A 149 18.71 7.55 -12.78
N TYR A 150 18.81 8.34 -11.71
CA TYR A 150 18.60 9.79 -11.78
C TYR A 150 19.83 10.43 -12.45
N TYR A 151 19.63 11.11 -13.58
CA TYR A 151 20.67 11.92 -14.22
C TYR A 151 20.34 13.40 -14.00
N ASP A 152 21.11 14.07 -13.15
CA ASP A 152 21.16 15.53 -13.10
C ASP A 152 22.03 16.00 -14.26
N VAL A 153 21.41 16.55 -15.30
CA VAL A 153 22.14 17.12 -16.43
C VAL A 153 22.46 18.58 -16.14
N SER A 154 23.17 18.88 -15.04
CA SER A 154 23.66 20.23 -14.75
C SER A 154 24.87 20.58 -15.63
N GLY A 155 24.69 20.70 -16.94
CA GLY A 155 25.77 21.01 -17.89
C GLY A 155 25.29 21.20 -19.32
N LYS A 156 26.06 21.99 -20.11
CA LYS A 156 25.85 22.12 -21.56
C LYS A 156 25.96 20.73 -22.21
N LEU A 157 25.01 20.39 -23.08
CA LEU A 157 25.11 19.21 -23.93
C LEU A 157 26.11 19.52 -25.05
N GLU A 158 27.33 18.99 -24.95
CA GLU A 158 28.30 19.03 -26.06
C GLU A 158 28.10 17.79 -26.93
N GLN A 159 27.37 17.95 -28.05
CA GLN A 159 27.19 17.00 -29.17
C GLN A 159 26.55 15.62 -28.82
N GLY A 160 25.31 15.38 -29.27
CA GLY A 160 24.68 14.05 -29.32
C GLY A 160 23.19 14.00 -28.98
N GLU A 161 22.51 12.92 -29.41
CA GLU A 161 21.17 12.49 -28.98
C GLU A 161 21.23 11.83 -27.59
N ILE A 162 20.25 12.09 -26.71
CA ILE A 162 20.13 11.37 -25.44
C ILE A 162 18.84 10.55 -25.42
N ILE A 163 19.02 9.24 -25.36
CA ILE A 163 17.94 8.24 -25.25
C ILE A 163 17.77 7.87 -23.77
N PHE A 164 16.55 8.00 -23.24
CA PHE A 164 16.23 7.69 -21.85
C PHE A 164 15.23 6.54 -21.71
N THR A 165 15.58 5.57 -20.86
CA THR A 165 14.72 4.48 -20.40
C THR A 165 14.61 4.56 -18.86
N GLY A 166 13.85 5.54 -18.37
CA GLY A 166 13.72 5.85 -16.93
C GLY A 166 13.15 7.24 -16.65
N SER A 167 13.19 7.71 -15.38
CA SER A 167 12.73 9.05 -15.00
C SER A 167 13.87 10.08 -15.01
N MET A 168 13.68 11.23 -15.67
CA MET A 168 14.57 12.39 -15.60
C MET A 168 13.84 13.60 -15.02
N VAL A 169 14.45 14.26 -14.04
CA VAL A 169 13.96 15.51 -13.44
C VAL A 169 14.95 16.62 -13.77
N MET A 170 14.49 17.67 -14.45
CA MET A 170 15.30 18.88 -14.65
C MET A 170 15.01 19.88 -13.54
N GLU A 171 15.95 20.07 -12.61
CA GLU A 171 15.86 21.08 -11.54
C GLU A 171 16.76 22.28 -11.84
N ASN A 172 16.19 23.48 -11.77
CA ASN A 172 16.93 24.73 -12.00
C ASN A 172 17.15 25.47 -10.67
N LYS A 173 18.41 25.77 -10.33
CA LYS A 173 18.73 26.78 -9.31
C LYS A 173 18.39 28.16 -9.88
N VAL A 174 17.27 28.73 -9.42
CA VAL A 174 16.75 30.09 -9.71
C VAL A 174 17.76 30.96 -10.47
N GLY A 175 17.57 31.10 -11.79
CA GLY A 175 18.32 32.04 -12.63
C GLY A 175 19.28 31.45 -13.68
N LYS A 176 19.38 30.12 -13.89
CA LYS A 176 20.21 29.54 -14.96
C LYS A 176 19.37 28.74 -15.97
N LYS A 177 19.12 29.28 -17.17
CA LYS A 177 18.36 28.57 -18.22
C LYS A 177 19.03 27.26 -18.65
N TYR A 178 18.26 26.18 -18.82
CA TYR A 178 18.69 25.00 -19.56
C TYR A 178 18.38 25.22 -21.05
N MET A 179 19.44 25.33 -21.86
CA MET A 179 19.36 25.38 -23.31
C MET A 179 19.70 24.01 -23.87
N ILE A 180 18.81 23.42 -24.65
CA ILE A 180 19.13 22.33 -25.57
C ILE A 180 19.63 23.03 -26.85
N ASP A 181 20.95 23.10 -27.07
CA ASP A 181 21.57 23.92 -28.13
C ASP A 181 22.21 23.02 -29.21
N PRO A 182 21.80 23.12 -30.50
CA PRO A 182 22.45 22.40 -31.57
C PRO A 182 23.14 23.33 -32.58
N LEU A 183 24.27 24.00 -32.24
CA LEU A 183 25.44 24.18 -33.12
C LEU A 183 26.51 25.17 -32.56
N GLN A 184 27.78 24.74 -32.54
CA GLN A 184 28.91 25.63 -32.85
C GLN A 184 29.51 25.23 -34.20
N THR A 185 29.26 26.01 -35.24
CA THR A 185 29.98 25.86 -36.52
C THR A 185 31.35 26.53 -36.43
N ASN A 186 32.41 25.73 -36.39
CA ASN A 186 33.78 26.19 -36.66
C ASN A 186 34.21 25.77 -38.07
N THR A 187 33.64 26.36 -39.13
CA THR A 187 34.27 26.34 -40.47
C THR A 187 33.90 27.59 -41.30
N PRO A 188 34.86 28.20 -42.06
CA PRO A 188 34.62 29.41 -42.87
C PRO A 188 33.89 29.09 -44.20
N PRO A 189 33.43 30.11 -44.96
CA PRO A 189 32.48 29.92 -46.05
C PRO A 189 33.16 29.27 -47.27
N VAL A 190 32.51 28.25 -47.84
CA VAL A 190 32.83 27.74 -49.17
C VAL A 190 31.59 27.90 -50.07
N ASN A 191 31.82 28.44 -51.26
CA ASN A 191 30.89 28.85 -52.33
C ASN A 191 30.16 27.63 -52.97
N PRO A 192 29.15 27.77 -53.86
CA PRO A 192 27.80 27.23 -53.66
C PRO A 192 27.31 26.41 -54.87
N TRP A 193 28.01 25.33 -55.28
CA TRP A 193 27.58 24.51 -56.42
C TRP A 193 27.97 23.02 -56.34
N ASP A 194 28.22 22.47 -55.15
CA ASP A 194 28.37 21.01 -55.01
C ASP A 194 27.17 20.41 -54.28
N VAL A 195 26.29 19.83 -55.09
CA VAL A 195 25.21 18.94 -54.65
C VAL A 195 25.85 17.57 -54.39
N SER A 196 26.26 17.35 -53.16
CA SER A 196 26.41 16.02 -52.57
C SER A 196 25.52 16.01 -51.33
N VAL A 197 24.49 15.17 -51.34
CA VAL A 197 23.62 14.96 -50.17
C VAL A 197 24.53 14.36 -49.09
N PRO A 198 24.86 15.09 -48.01
CA PRO A 198 25.77 14.55 -47.01
C PRO A 198 24.97 13.57 -46.16
N ASP A 199 25.43 12.32 -46.14
CA ASP A 199 25.14 11.40 -45.03
C ASP A 199 25.47 12.15 -43.73
N GLY A 200 24.46 12.39 -42.90
CA GLY A 200 24.59 13.14 -41.64
C GLY A 200 23.91 14.52 -41.68
N ILE A 201 22.58 14.53 -41.57
CA ILE A 201 21.90 15.68 -40.97
C ILE A 201 22.36 15.71 -39.50
N ASN A 202 23.12 16.75 -39.14
CA ASN A 202 23.69 16.95 -37.83
C ASN A 202 22.64 16.81 -36.71
N ASP A 203 22.79 15.77 -35.90
CA ASP A 203 21.92 15.37 -34.80
C ASP A 203 22.26 16.13 -33.50
N GLY A 204 22.25 17.46 -33.59
CA GLY A 204 22.52 18.31 -32.44
C GLY A 204 21.34 18.24 -31.46
N GLY A 205 21.59 17.74 -30.25
CA GLY A 205 20.80 17.97 -29.03
C GLY A 205 19.30 17.66 -29.10
N ARG A 206 18.92 16.38 -29.15
CA ARG A 206 17.52 15.95 -28.99
C ARG A 206 17.34 15.08 -27.76
N VAL A 207 16.20 15.19 -27.09
CA VAL A 207 15.82 14.33 -25.95
C VAL A 207 14.79 13.32 -26.40
N ARG A 208 15.08 12.01 -26.28
CA ARG A 208 14.13 10.94 -26.57
C ARG A 208 13.68 10.24 -25.28
N VAL A 209 12.37 10.15 -25.08
CA VAL A 209 11.69 9.55 -23.93
C VAL A 209 10.92 8.33 -24.41
N GLU A 210 11.42 7.15 -24.08
CA GLU A 210 10.90 5.87 -24.60
C GLU A 210 9.75 5.31 -23.75
N GLU A 211 9.25 4.13 -24.15
CA GLU A 211 8.32 3.32 -23.35
C GLU A 211 8.84 3.25 -21.92
N ASN A 212 7.94 3.45 -20.95
CA ASN A 212 8.30 3.40 -19.55
C ASN A 212 9.34 4.49 -19.17
N ALA A 213 9.25 5.70 -19.73
CA ALA A 213 10.08 6.82 -19.31
C ALA A 213 9.24 8.06 -19.02
N ILE A 214 9.68 8.86 -18.05
CA ILE A 214 9.01 10.12 -17.66
C ILE A 214 10.03 11.26 -17.71
N LEU A 215 9.69 12.30 -18.46
CA LEU A 215 10.39 13.58 -18.47
C LEU A 215 9.61 14.60 -17.63
N LEU A 216 10.16 15.01 -16.50
CA LEU A 216 9.55 16.00 -15.62
C LEU A 216 10.31 17.34 -15.64
N ASN A 217 9.63 18.39 -16.10
CA ASN A 217 10.06 19.77 -15.91
C ASN A 217 9.41 20.37 -14.66
N SER A 218 10.23 20.81 -13.70
CA SER A 218 9.77 21.55 -12.52
C SER A 218 10.45 22.92 -12.37
N GLY A 219 11.32 23.28 -13.32
CA GLY A 219 12.09 24.53 -13.34
C GLY A 219 11.86 25.32 -14.63
N SER A 220 12.91 25.92 -15.18
CA SER A 220 12.83 26.61 -16.48
C SER A 220 13.54 25.83 -17.57
N MET A 221 12.79 25.47 -18.61
CA MET A 221 13.22 24.79 -19.83
C MET A 221 13.16 25.77 -21.01
N GLU A 222 14.23 25.82 -21.82
CA GLU A 222 14.23 26.54 -23.09
C GLU A 222 14.40 25.55 -24.25
N LEU A 223 13.43 25.55 -25.17
CA LEU A 223 13.45 24.79 -26.42
C LEU A 223 13.97 25.73 -27.53
N ASP A 224 15.20 25.51 -27.99
CA ASP A 224 15.79 26.20 -29.13
C ASP A 224 16.40 25.16 -30.07
N ASN A 225 16.28 25.37 -31.38
CA ASN A 225 16.70 24.43 -32.40
C ASN A 225 17.90 24.95 -33.21
N GLY A 226 18.47 26.11 -32.88
CA GLY A 226 19.78 26.56 -33.35
C GLY A 226 19.96 26.74 -34.88
N VAL A 227 18.91 26.56 -35.70
CA VAL A 227 19.06 26.54 -37.16
C VAL A 227 19.32 27.95 -37.71
N SER A 228 20.48 28.15 -38.32
CA SER A 228 20.73 29.30 -39.20
C SER A 228 19.89 29.14 -40.47
N THR A 229 19.17 30.19 -40.85
CA THR A 229 18.21 30.32 -41.96
C THR A 229 18.67 29.90 -43.37
N ASN A 230 19.89 29.36 -43.52
CA ASN A 230 20.54 29.09 -44.81
C ASN A 230 20.67 27.60 -45.18
N ILE A 231 20.14 26.66 -44.38
CA ILE A 231 20.27 25.21 -44.61
C ILE A 231 18.88 24.56 -44.77
N PHE A 232 18.14 24.95 -45.82
CA PHE A 232 16.93 24.24 -46.23
C PHE A 232 17.13 23.73 -47.66
N GLY A 233 17.88 22.63 -47.79
CA GLY A 233 18.06 21.92 -49.05
C GLY A 233 17.07 20.77 -49.15
N PHE A 234 16.06 20.90 -50.00
CA PHE A 234 15.13 19.81 -50.31
C PHE A 234 15.88 18.63 -50.94
N ALA A 235 15.72 17.44 -50.36
CA ALA A 235 15.98 16.20 -51.09
C ALA A 235 14.86 15.99 -52.14
N PRO A 236 15.12 15.40 -53.31
CA PRO A 236 14.17 15.34 -54.44
C PRO A 236 12.91 14.46 -54.24
N ASN A 237 12.60 14.03 -53.01
CA ASN A 237 11.75 12.87 -52.73
C ASN A 237 10.59 13.16 -51.74
N ASP A 238 9.90 14.30 -51.82
CA ASP A 238 8.63 14.59 -51.12
C ASP A 238 8.55 14.37 -49.59
N TYR A 239 9.67 14.20 -48.87
CA TYR A 239 9.67 14.01 -47.41
C TYR A 239 9.84 15.33 -46.65
N ILE A 240 8.96 15.55 -45.66
CA ILE A 240 9.00 16.67 -44.72
C ILE A 240 9.86 16.29 -43.51
N TYR A 241 10.94 17.03 -43.25
CA TYR A 241 11.76 16.85 -42.05
C TYR A 241 11.23 17.75 -40.92
N VAL A 242 10.76 17.14 -39.83
CA VAL A 242 10.40 17.86 -38.60
C VAL A 242 11.62 17.86 -37.66
N LEU A 243 11.84 18.99 -36.99
CA LEU A 243 12.92 19.14 -36.01
C LEU A 243 12.31 19.17 -34.60
N ASP A 244 12.51 18.09 -33.86
CA ASP A 244 12.06 17.90 -32.48
C ASP A 244 13.16 18.24 -31.46
N SER A 245 12.82 19.02 -30.44
CA SER A 245 13.69 19.21 -29.27
C SER A 245 13.46 18.12 -28.21
N VAL A 246 12.23 17.61 -28.13
CA VAL A 246 11.86 16.46 -27.29
C VAL A 246 10.99 15.52 -28.13
N ARG A 247 11.27 14.22 -28.06
CA ARG A 247 10.46 13.14 -28.63
C ARG A 247 10.00 12.22 -27.54
N LEU A 248 8.72 11.92 -27.51
CA LEU A 248 8.11 10.87 -26.70
C LEU A 248 7.76 9.71 -27.64
N ASP A 249 8.13 8.49 -27.27
CA ASP A 249 7.84 7.26 -27.99
C ASP A 249 7.31 6.27 -26.95
N ASN A 250 5.99 6.28 -26.74
CA ASN A 250 5.30 5.62 -25.62
C ASN A 250 5.76 6.13 -24.22
N GLY A 251 6.21 7.39 -24.15
CA GLY A 251 6.77 8.02 -22.96
C GLY A 251 5.85 9.09 -22.36
N VAL A 252 6.21 9.62 -21.19
CA VAL A 252 5.41 10.65 -20.49
C VAL A 252 6.19 11.96 -20.36
N PHE A 253 5.55 13.09 -20.67
CA PHE A 253 6.05 14.43 -20.37
C PHE A 253 5.17 15.13 -19.34
N ILE A 254 5.78 15.68 -18.29
CA ILE A 254 5.08 16.45 -17.27
C ILE A 254 5.77 17.80 -17.11
N ASN A 255 5.03 18.89 -17.29
CA ASN A 255 5.49 20.24 -17.00
C ASN A 255 4.74 20.84 -15.81
N THR A 256 5.47 21.17 -14.75
CA THR A 256 4.99 21.97 -13.61
C THR A 256 5.72 23.30 -13.49
N GLY A 257 6.76 23.52 -14.30
CA GLY A 257 7.58 24.71 -14.33
C GLY A 257 7.28 25.64 -15.51
N THR A 258 8.30 26.33 -16.01
CA THR A 258 8.21 27.23 -17.17
C THR A 258 8.88 26.59 -18.39
N VAL A 259 8.22 26.57 -19.54
CA VAL A 259 8.83 26.22 -20.84
C VAL A 259 8.80 27.46 -21.73
N SER A 260 9.93 27.82 -22.32
CA SER A 260 10.01 28.84 -23.37
C SER A 260 10.55 28.22 -24.65
N GLY A 261 9.94 28.49 -25.80
CA GLY A 261 10.35 27.87 -27.07
C GLY A 261 10.51 28.86 -28.22
N ARG A 262 11.45 28.58 -29.12
CA ARG A 262 11.59 29.24 -30.42
C ARG A 262 12.00 28.21 -31.49
N TYR A 263 11.14 28.00 -32.50
CA TYR A 263 11.38 27.04 -33.61
C TYR A 263 11.58 25.57 -33.20
N SER A 264 10.95 25.14 -32.11
CA SER A 264 11.11 23.80 -31.53
C SER A 264 9.77 23.17 -31.19
N SER A 265 9.66 21.86 -31.41
CA SER A 265 8.49 21.06 -31.09
C SER A 265 8.80 19.97 -30.07
N ILE A 266 7.79 19.62 -29.28
CA ILE A 266 7.69 18.37 -28.52
C ILE A 266 6.85 17.43 -29.37
N ILE A 267 7.47 16.34 -29.83
CA ILE A 267 6.81 15.30 -30.61
C ILE A 267 6.39 14.17 -29.70
N SER A 268 5.18 13.66 -29.91
CA SER A 268 4.62 12.49 -29.25
C SER A 268 4.32 11.40 -30.29
N LEU A 269 4.72 10.18 -29.97
CA LEU A 269 4.52 8.99 -30.77
C LEU A 269 4.00 7.83 -29.89
N ASN A 270 3.23 6.94 -30.51
CA ASN A 270 3.03 5.56 -30.05
C ASN A 270 2.43 5.38 -28.64
N SER A 271 1.43 6.18 -28.28
CA SER A 271 0.71 6.16 -26.99
C SER A 271 1.44 6.87 -25.86
N SER A 272 1.94 8.07 -26.15
CA SER A 272 2.58 8.91 -25.15
C SER A 272 1.58 9.82 -24.41
N ASP A 273 1.95 10.24 -23.20
CA ASP A 273 1.13 11.14 -22.38
C ASP A 273 1.84 12.47 -22.10
N ILE A 274 1.12 13.58 -22.25
CA ILE A 274 1.64 14.93 -22.01
C ILE A 274 0.75 15.65 -21.00
N TYR A 275 1.35 16.15 -19.92
CA TYR A 275 0.67 16.92 -18.87
C TYR A 275 1.32 18.29 -18.67
N ASN A 276 0.55 19.37 -18.75
CA ASN A 276 0.98 20.72 -18.40
C ASN A 276 0.16 21.29 -17.23
N SER A 277 0.84 21.61 -16.14
CA SER A 277 0.35 22.37 -14.98
C SER A 277 1.12 23.66 -14.72
N GLY A 278 2.18 23.90 -15.50
CA GLY A 278 2.99 25.11 -15.45
C GLY A 278 2.70 26.09 -16.59
N THR A 279 3.67 26.95 -16.89
CA THR A 279 3.54 27.96 -17.96
C THR A 279 4.37 27.60 -19.18
N ILE A 280 3.82 27.75 -20.36
CA ILE A 280 4.49 27.53 -21.62
C ILE A 280 4.35 28.79 -22.47
N SER A 281 5.45 29.30 -23.02
CA SER A 281 5.45 30.47 -23.89
C SER A 281 6.25 30.18 -25.16
N VAL A 282 5.64 30.35 -26.33
CA VAL A 282 6.29 30.11 -27.63
C VAL A 282 6.16 31.34 -28.51
N LEU A 283 7.27 31.72 -29.15
CA LEU A 283 7.35 32.87 -30.05
C LEU A 283 7.71 32.41 -31.46
N GLY A 284 6.79 32.58 -32.41
CA GLY A 284 7.02 32.48 -33.85
C GLY A 284 7.75 33.70 -34.44
N GLU A 285 8.12 33.65 -35.71
CA GLU A 285 8.93 34.68 -36.39
C GLU A 285 8.11 35.94 -36.76
N ASP A 286 8.72 37.13 -36.64
CA ASP A 286 8.31 38.33 -37.39
C ASP A 286 8.56 38.08 -38.88
N GLY A 287 7.52 38.11 -39.72
CA GLY A 287 7.48 37.64 -41.13
C GLY A 287 8.48 38.21 -42.17
N ASP A 288 9.64 38.72 -41.77
CA ASP A 288 10.70 39.28 -42.62
C ASP A 288 11.68 38.23 -43.20
N ARG A 289 11.57 36.93 -42.87
CA ARG A 289 12.57 35.90 -43.26
C ARG A 289 12.02 34.64 -43.93
N ALA A 290 10.72 34.60 -44.26
CA ALA A 290 10.17 33.55 -45.10
C ALA A 290 10.71 33.68 -46.54
N ASN A 291 11.51 32.71 -46.99
CA ASN A 291 12.13 32.72 -48.31
C ASN A 291 11.04 32.52 -49.40
N PRO A 292 10.88 33.43 -50.36
CA PRO A 292 9.83 33.33 -51.37
C PRO A 292 10.16 32.24 -52.40
N GLY A 293 9.34 31.18 -52.48
CA GLY A 293 9.35 30.23 -53.60
C GLY A 293 9.66 28.76 -53.29
N THR A 294 9.68 28.34 -52.02
CA THR A 294 9.77 26.92 -51.64
C THR A 294 8.51 26.50 -50.86
N ASP A 295 7.59 25.83 -51.55
CA ASP A 295 6.21 25.48 -51.11
C ASP A 295 6.11 24.40 -50.01
N ASN A 296 7.03 24.32 -49.04
CA ASN A 296 6.88 23.40 -47.91
C ASN A 296 7.38 24.05 -46.61
N VAL A 297 6.47 24.74 -45.92
CA VAL A 297 6.68 25.31 -44.59
C VAL A 297 6.56 24.18 -43.56
N ILE A 298 7.65 23.90 -42.83
CA ILE A 298 7.66 22.96 -41.71
C ILE A 298 6.68 23.46 -40.64
N THR A 299 5.81 22.58 -40.15
CA THR A 299 4.83 22.84 -39.09
C THR A 299 5.53 23.45 -37.86
N THR A 300 5.05 24.59 -37.37
CA THR A 300 5.68 25.27 -36.21
C THR A 300 4.96 24.97 -34.90
N SER A 301 4.08 23.96 -34.85
CA SER A 301 3.32 23.60 -33.66
C SER A 301 4.24 23.24 -32.49
N LEU A 302 3.89 23.68 -31.28
CA LEU A 302 4.63 23.31 -30.09
C LEU A 302 4.52 21.81 -29.82
N PHE A 303 3.31 21.28 -29.81
CA PHE A 303 3.04 19.85 -29.62
C PHE A 303 2.61 19.24 -30.95
N ILE A 304 3.27 18.17 -31.36
CA ILE A 304 2.91 17.39 -32.55
C ILE A 304 2.69 15.95 -32.10
N LEU A 305 1.47 15.44 -32.28
CA LEU A 305 1.05 14.12 -31.80
C LEU A 305 0.72 13.18 -32.96
N GLY A 306 0.90 11.88 -32.77
CA GLY A 306 0.44 10.86 -33.71
C GLY A 306 1.08 9.50 -33.46
N GLY A 307 0.88 8.58 -34.40
CA GLY A 307 1.31 7.20 -34.20
C GLY A 307 1.55 6.46 -35.49
N ASP A 308 2.30 5.36 -35.40
CA ASP A 308 2.51 4.48 -36.55
C ASP A 308 1.36 3.47 -36.75
N SER A 309 0.39 3.44 -35.83
CA SER A 309 -0.62 2.38 -35.70
C SER A 309 -1.98 2.93 -35.27
N ALA A 310 -3.05 2.42 -35.88
CA ALA A 310 -4.42 2.74 -35.49
C ALA A 310 -4.80 2.36 -34.04
N GLN A 311 -3.97 1.56 -33.36
CA GLN A 311 -4.16 1.21 -31.94
C GLN A 311 -3.48 2.18 -30.97
N SER A 312 -2.60 3.05 -31.45
CA SER A 312 -1.89 4.02 -30.62
C SER A 312 -2.85 5.10 -30.13
N THR A 313 -2.76 5.48 -28.85
CA THR A 313 -3.57 6.55 -28.27
C THR A 313 -2.69 7.54 -27.53
N ASP A 314 -2.45 8.71 -28.12
CA ASP A 314 -1.71 9.79 -27.47
C ASP A 314 -2.66 10.65 -26.62
N THR A 315 -2.21 11.02 -25.42
CA THR A 315 -2.97 11.93 -24.55
C THR A 315 -2.24 13.24 -24.32
N TRP A 316 -3.00 14.34 -24.29
CA TRP A 316 -2.48 15.66 -24.00
C TRP A 316 -3.43 16.39 -23.06
N THR A 317 -2.92 16.89 -21.93
CA THR A 317 -3.72 17.58 -20.93
C THR A 317 -3.04 18.88 -20.50
N ASN A 318 -3.67 20.01 -20.78
CA ASN A 318 -3.36 21.27 -20.11
C ASN A 318 -4.30 21.44 -18.92
N THR A 319 -3.81 21.19 -17.71
CA THR A 319 -4.60 21.23 -16.47
C THR A 319 -5.11 22.64 -16.14
N SER A 320 -6.00 22.76 -15.16
CA SER A 320 -6.64 24.04 -14.77
C SER A 320 -5.68 25.15 -14.34
N THR A 321 -4.48 24.81 -13.87
CA THR A 321 -3.42 25.79 -13.54
C THR A 321 -2.47 26.07 -14.70
N GLY A 322 -2.56 25.28 -15.78
CA GLY A 322 -1.68 25.36 -16.92
C GLY A 322 -1.98 26.55 -17.81
N VAL A 323 -0.93 27.27 -18.22
CA VAL A 323 -1.03 28.43 -19.10
C VAL A 323 -0.14 28.22 -20.32
N ILE A 324 -0.71 28.35 -21.51
CA ILE A 324 0.03 28.25 -22.77
C ILE A 324 -0.18 29.55 -23.55
N THR A 325 0.91 30.24 -23.87
CA THR A 325 0.89 31.43 -24.72
C THR A 325 1.66 31.16 -26.01
N ALA A 326 1.00 31.30 -27.14
CA ALA A 326 1.59 31.09 -28.46
C ALA A 326 1.43 32.36 -29.31
N ARG A 327 2.55 32.98 -29.69
CA ARG A 327 2.60 34.21 -30.48
C ARG A 327 3.25 33.93 -31.83
N GLY A 328 2.94 34.73 -32.86
CA GLY A 328 3.65 34.65 -34.14
C GLY A 328 3.24 33.52 -35.06
N GLY A 329 2.02 32.98 -34.90
CA GLY A 329 1.50 31.91 -35.75
C GLY A 329 2.06 30.52 -35.48
N THR A 330 2.68 30.32 -34.33
CA THR A 330 2.98 28.97 -33.81
C THR A 330 1.71 28.36 -33.22
N SER A 331 1.25 27.24 -33.75
CA SER A 331 0.13 26.49 -33.17
C SER A 331 0.54 25.86 -31.83
N VAL A 332 -0.42 25.67 -30.92
CA VAL A 332 -0.17 24.97 -29.65
C VAL A 332 -0.07 23.47 -29.89
N LEU A 333 -1.04 22.92 -30.59
CA LEU A 333 -1.18 21.48 -30.79
C LEU A 333 -1.52 21.18 -32.24
N SER A 334 -0.82 20.23 -32.84
CA SER A 334 -1.25 19.61 -34.08
C SER A 334 -0.99 18.11 -34.15
N ASP A 335 -1.55 17.46 -35.17
CA ASP A 335 -1.18 16.12 -35.61
C ASP A 335 -0.08 16.15 -36.68
N PHE A 336 0.35 14.97 -37.15
CA PHE A 336 1.26 14.83 -38.29
C PHE A 336 0.49 14.98 -39.62
N GLY A 337 0.50 16.16 -40.23
CA GLY A 337 -0.07 16.37 -41.56
C GLY A 337 0.67 15.57 -42.66
N GLY A 338 0.25 14.33 -42.93
CA GLY A 338 0.79 13.46 -43.99
C GLY A 338 1.87 12.46 -43.54
N ASN A 339 2.60 11.85 -44.50
CA ASN A 339 3.71 10.92 -44.22
C ASN A 339 4.95 11.69 -43.78
N ILE A 340 5.16 11.87 -42.48
CA ILE A 340 6.34 12.52 -41.94
C ILE A 340 7.39 11.45 -41.64
N VAL A 341 8.53 11.52 -42.34
CA VAL A 341 9.69 10.65 -42.06
C VAL A 341 10.59 11.37 -41.09
N TYR A 342 10.77 10.79 -39.91
CA TYR A 342 11.80 11.22 -38.99
C TYR A 342 13.07 10.43 -39.29
N SER A 343 14.18 11.16 -39.45
CA SER A 343 15.50 10.55 -39.57
C SER A 343 16.09 10.43 -38.17
N ASP A 344 16.20 9.19 -37.70
CA ASP A 344 16.96 8.78 -36.52
C ASP A 344 18.13 7.91 -37.03
N PRO A 345 19.40 8.19 -36.66
CA PRO A 345 20.56 7.40 -37.07
C PRO A 345 20.61 5.98 -36.49
N GLN A 346 19.89 5.72 -35.40
CA GLN A 346 19.76 4.43 -34.70
C GLN A 346 18.47 3.68 -35.09
N ALA A 347 17.37 4.39 -35.38
CA ALA A 347 16.07 3.79 -35.73
C ALA A 347 15.22 4.67 -36.67
N SER A 348 15.60 4.77 -37.94
CA SER A 348 14.83 5.54 -38.93
C SER A 348 13.42 4.95 -39.14
N GLY A 349 12.38 5.79 -39.06
CA GLY A 349 10.97 5.38 -39.19
C GLY A 349 10.10 6.45 -39.86
N SER A 350 8.91 6.07 -40.28
CA SER A 350 7.87 6.99 -40.75
C SER A 350 6.77 7.09 -39.70
N ALA A 351 6.51 8.30 -39.19
CA ALA A 351 5.33 8.59 -38.41
C ALA A 351 4.18 8.87 -39.38
N HIS A 352 3.02 8.30 -39.08
CA HIS A 352 1.81 8.55 -39.84
C HIS A 352 0.79 9.24 -38.93
N ASP A 353 -0.24 9.83 -39.54
CA ASP A 353 -1.46 10.17 -38.85
C ASP A 353 -2.33 8.91 -38.69
N GLN A 354 -1.80 7.92 -37.95
CA GLN A 354 -2.45 6.65 -37.64
C GLN A 354 -2.55 6.51 -36.11
N GLY A 355 -3.77 6.46 -35.57
CA GLY A 355 -4.00 6.38 -34.12
C GLY A 355 -5.07 7.34 -33.63
N THR A 356 -5.26 7.43 -32.32
CA THR A 356 -6.23 8.33 -31.67
C THR A 356 -5.48 9.38 -30.85
N ILE A 357 -5.85 10.65 -31.00
CA ILE A 357 -5.39 11.73 -30.12
C ILE A 357 -6.53 12.12 -29.20
N ASN A 358 -6.30 12.09 -27.89
CA ASN A 358 -7.24 12.58 -26.87
C ASN A 358 -6.61 13.76 -26.14
N ALA A 359 -7.06 14.97 -26.47
CA ALA A 359 -6.49 16.21 -25.96
C ALA A 359 -7.52 17.02 -25.18
N VAL A 360 -7.12 17.55 -24.01
CA VAL A 360 -7.98 18.33 -23.11
C VAL A 360 -7.26 19.60 -22.67
N ASN A 361 -7.95 20.74 -22.76
CA ASN A 361 -7.55 22.01 -22.16
C ASN A 361 -8.52 22.39 -21.03
N ASP A 362 -8.07 22.29 -19.78
CA ASP A 362 -8.77 22.81 -18.60
C ASP A 362 -8.24 24.19 -18.17
N GLY A 363 -7.04 24.57 -18.64
CA GLY A 363 -6.36 25.82 -18.31
C GLY A 363 -6.59 26.96 -19.31
N LEU A 364 -5.57 27.82 -19.47
CA LEU A 364 -5.58 28.95 -20.41
C LEU A 364 -4.71 28.65 -21.64
N ILE A 365 -5.28 28.82 -22.84
CA ILE A 365 -4.54 28.96 -24.10
C ILE A 365 -4.75 30.38 -24.62
N ASP A 366 -3.66 31.10 -24.86
CA ASP A 366 -3.65 32.43 -25.47
C ASP A 366 -2.82 32.39 -26.77
N PHE A 367 -3.51 32.38 -27.89
CA PHE A 367 -2.94 32.29 -29.23
C PHE A 367 -3.10 33.61 -29.98
N SER A 368 -2.04 34.10 -30.62
CA SER A 368 -2.12 35.27 -31.49
C SER A 368 -1.33 35.12 -32.78
N LEU A 369 -2.00 35.36 -33.90
CA LEU A 369 -1.35 35.66 -35.18
C LEU A 369 -0.79 37.08 -35.15
N LEU A 370 0.40 37.29 -35.72
CA LEU A 370 0.99 38.62 -35.82
C LEU A 370 0.13 39.51 -36.70
N ASN A 371 -0.30 40.64 -36.14
CA ASN A 371 -1.06 41.68 -36.82
C ASN A 371 -0.08 42.67 -37.45
N SER A 372 0.68 42.27 -38.48
CA SER A 372 1.51 43.21 -39.23
C SER A 372 0.88 43.46 -40.60
N ASP A 373 0.69 44.74 -40.95
CA ASP A 373 0.28 45.21 -42.28
C ASP A 373 1.25 44.78 -43.42
N SER A 374 2.31 44.02 -43.07
CA SER A 374 3.33 43.48 -43.97
C SER A 374 3.31 41.96 -44.09
N ALA A 375 2.42 41.25 -43.37
CA ALA A 375 2.28 39.81 -43.50
C ALA A 375 1.78 39.46 -44.91
N LYS A 376 2.59 38.74 -45.69
CA LYS A 376 2.16 38.16 -46.96
C LYS A 376 1.29 36.92 -46.65
N PRO A 377 -0.03 36.96 -46.88
CA PRO A 377 -0.92 35.84 -46.54
C PRO A 377 -0.56 34.56 -47.31
N ASP A 378 0.05 34.70 -48.48
CA ASP A 378 0.44 33.60 -49.37
C ASP A 378 1.63 32.75 -48.85
N LEU A 379 2.25 33.13 -47.72
CA LEU A 379 3.42 32.44 -47.15
C LEU A 379 3.14 31.73 -45.80
N ILE A 380 1.90 31.77 -45.29
CA ILE A 380 1.51 31.17 -44.00
C ILE A 380 0.83 29.82 -44.27
N SER A 381 1.36 28.73 -43.72
CA SER A 381 0.76 27.40 -43.85
C SER A 381 -0.66 27.38 -43.25
N PRO A 382 -1.64 26.66 -43.85
CA PRO A 382 -2.98 26.51 -43.28
C PRO A 382 -3.00 26.08 -41.82
N ASP A 383 -2.02 25.27 -41.39
CA ASP A 383 -1.93 24.71 -40.04
C ASP A 383 -1.49 25.74 -38.99
N THR A 384 -0.76 26.77 -39.43
CA THR A 384 -0.26 27.87 -38.58
C THR A 384 -1.31 28.95 -38.28
N LEU A 385 -2.51 28.82 -38.85
CA LEU A 385 -3.63 29.74 -38.60
C LEU A 385 -4.45 29.35 -37.37
N ALA A 386 -4.29 28.12 -36.85
CA ALA A 386 -5.10 27.59 -35.76
C ALA A 386 -4.29 27.38 -34.49
N ALA A 387 -4.86 27.70 -33.32
CA ALA A 387 -4.23 27.37 -32.04
C ALA A 387 -4.13 25.83 -31.87
N VAL A 388 -5.18 25.12 -32.26
CA VAL A 388 -5.23 23.65 -32.32
C VAL A 388 -5.61 23.23 -33.72
N SER A 389 -4.86 22.33 -34.34
CA SER A 389 -5.15 21.79 -35.67
C SER A 389 -5.00 20.27 -35.68
N LEU A 390 -6.11 19.52 -35.72
CA LEU A 390 -6.08 18.06 -35.72
C LEU A 390 -6.72 17.51 -37.00
N GLY A 391 -6.08 16.51 -37.61
CA GLY A 391 -6.61 15.67 -38.68
C GLY A 391 -6.55 14.20 -38.32
N ASN A 392 -7.36 13.34 -38.97
CA ASN A 392 -7.13 11.89 -38.96
C ASN A 392 -7.48 11.21 -40.29
N SER A 393 -6.46 10.74 -41.01
CA SER A 393 -6.61 10.07 -42.31
C SER A 393 -6.76 8.55 -42.22
N ALA A 394 -6.66 7.94 -41.03
CA ALA A 394 -6.60 6.49 -40.80
C ALA A 394 -7.92 5.84 -40.35
N GLY A 395 -9.00 6.61 -40.23
CA GLY A 395 -10.34 6.11 -39.87
C GLY A 395 -10.62 5.98 -38.36
N THR A 396 -9.67 6.37 -37.52
CA THR A 396 -9.85 6.65 -36.08
C THR A 396 -10.26 8.11 -35.87
N VAL A 397 -10.70 8.47 -34.65
CA VAL A 397 -11.21 9.82 -34.36
C VAL A 397 -10.30 10.56 -33.40
N ASN A 398 -9.78 11.71 -33.80
CA ASN A 398 -9.04 12.60 -32.90
C ASN A 398 -10.02 13.52 -32.16
N THR A 399 -9.80 13.74 -30.86
CA THR A 399 -10.68 14.53 -30.00
C THR A 399 -9.92 15.64 -29.29
N PHE A 400 -10.41 16.87 -29.38
CA PHE A 400 -9.96 18.00 -28.56
C PHE A 400 -11.11 18.58 -27.76
N VAL A 401 -10.95 18.70 -26.44
CA VAL A 401 -11.95 19.28 -25.53
C VAL A 401 -11.37 20.50 -24.81
N ASN A 402 -12.00 21.66 -24.97
CA ASN A 402 -11.73 22.86 -24.18
C ASN A 402 -12.74 23.00 -23.04
N ASN A 403 -12.33 22.72 -21.81
CA ASN A 403 -13.07 23.05 -20.58
C ASN A 403 -12.63 24.40 -19.99
N GLY A 404 -11.41 24.84 -20.29
CA GLY A 404 -10.82 26.08 -19.81
C GLY A 404 -11.14 27.29 -20.69
N THR A 405 -10.16 28.19 -20.85
CA THR A 405 -10.28 29.37 -21.70
C THR A 405 -9.31 29.32 -22.86
N MET A 406 -9.81 29.53 -24.08
CA MET A 406 -8.99 29.85 -25.25
C MET A 406 -9.23 31.30 -25.66
N THR A 407 -8.17 32.09 -25.84
CA THR A 407 -8.26 33.41 -26.45
C THR A 407 -7.45 33.41 -27.74
N VAL A 408 -8.07 33.80 -28.85
CA VAL A 408 -7.41 33.86 -30.15
C VAL A 408 -7.47 35.27 -30.71
N SER A 409 -6.36 35.79 -31.23
CA SER A 409 -6.28 37.15 -31.80
C SER A 409 -5.45 37.19 -33.08
N GLY A 410 -5.62 38.26 -33.87
CA GLY A 410 -4.95 38.43 -35.15
C GLY A 410 -5.83 38.00 -36.33
N SER A 411 -5.66 38.69 -37.47
CA SER A 411 -6.54 38.50 -38.62
C SER A 411 -6.49 37.06 -39.14
N THR A 412 -7.66 36.48 -39.42
CA THR A 412 -7.87 35.10 -39.89
C THR A 412 -7.51 33.96 -38.91
N ALA A 413 -7.24 34.29 -37.64
CA ALA A 413 -6.93 33.28 -36.61
C ALA A 413 -8.08 32.32 -36.34
N VAL A 414 -7.76 31.06 -36.08
CA VAL A 414 -8.69 29.99 -35.75
C VAL A 414 -8.37 29.47 -34.34
N ALA A 415 -9.38 29.20 -33.51
CA ALA A 415 -9.13 28.53 -32.22
C ALA A 415 -8.89 27.04 -32.40
N MET A 416 -9.83 26.32 -33.00
CA MET A 416 -9.74 24.89 -33.26
C MET A 416 -10.03 24.61 -34.73
N SER A 417 -9.11 23.92 -35.40
CA SER A 417 -9.26 23.41 -36.75
C SER A 417 -9.30 21.89 -36.70
N GLY A 418 -10.31 21.31 -37.34
CA GLY A 418 -10.52 19.88 -37.43
C GLY A 418 -10.55 19.47 -38.89
N GLN A 419 -9.76 18.47 -39.23
CA GLN A 419 -9.76 17.82 -40.53
C GLN A 419 -10.13 16.35 -40.35
N ASN A 420 -10.80 15.73 -41.32
CA ASN A 420 -11.03 14.28 -41.44
C ASN A 420 -11.14 13.47 -40.13
N ASN A 421 -12.34 13.01 -39.74
CA ASN A 421 -12.53 12.20 -38.51
C ASN A 421 -12.02 12.91 -37.23
N THR A 422 -12.45 14.14 -36.98
CA THR A 422 -12.06 14.90 -35.78
C THR A 422 -13.29 15.37 -35.02
N THR A 423 -13.23 15.31 -33.69
CA THR A 423 -14.24 15.86 -32.78
C THR A 423 -13.63 17.01 -31.98
N LEU A 424 -14.20 18.21 -32.13
CA LEU A 424 -13.80 19.41 -31.41
C LEU A 424 -14.92 19.83 -30.47
N VAL A 425 -14.61 20.08 -29.20
CA VAL A 425 -15.60 20.41 -28.18
C VAL A 425 -15.15 21.64 -27.41
N ASN A 426 -16.04 22.62 -27.26
CA ASN A 426 -15.91 23.70 -26.29
C ASN A 426 -16.96 23.55 -25.21
N ASN A 427 -16.54 23.24 -23.99
CA ASN A 427 -17.32 23.30 -22.77
C ASN A 427 -17.02 24.56 -21.94
N GLY A 428 -15.83 25.16 -22.15
CA GLY A 428 -15.37 26.36 -21.46
C GLY A 428 -15.68 27.65 -22.24
N THR A 429 -14.68 28.53 -22.33
CA THR A 429 -14.81 29.81 -23.04
C THR A 429 -13.83 29.92 -24.20
N ILE A 430 -14.31 30.32 -25.38
CA ILE A 430 -13.48 30.76 -26.51
C ILE A 430 -13.72 32.26 -26.73
N ASN A 431 -12.65 33.06 -26.71
CA ASN A 431 -12.68 34.47 -27.05
C ASN A 431 -12.06 34.67 -28.43
N LEU A 432 -12.87 35.07 -29.42
CA LEU A 432 -12.41 35.52 -30.73
C LEU A 432 -12.07 37.01 -30.64
N GLY A 433 -10.81 37.28 -30.29
CA GLY A 433 -10.28 38.58 -29.90
C GLY A 433 -10.28 38.77 -28.39
N ASP A 434 -9.31 39.51 -27.87
CA ASP A 434 -9.25 39.91 -26.48
C ASP A 434 -10.20 41.10 -26.24
N SER A 435 -11.05 40.99 -25.22
CA SER A 435 -11.97 42.04 -24.81
C SER A 435 -11.26 43.31 -24.28
N SER A 436 -10.01 43.16 -23.81
CA SER A 436 -9.17 44.25 -23.32
C SER A 436 -8.66 45.15 -24.46
N LEU A 437 -8.57 44.62 -25.67
CA LEU A 437 -8.17 45.32 -26.88
C LEU A 437 -9.38 46.00 -27.56
N SER A 438 -9.10 46.99 -28.41
CA SER A 438 -10.13 47.53 -29.30
C SER A 438 -10.49 46.50 -30.39
N ILE A 439 -11.70 46.63 -30.95
CA ILE A 439 -12.18 45.74 -32.02
C ILE A 439 -11.23 45.69 -33.22
N ALA A 440 -10.57 46.81 -33.54
CA ALA A 440 -9.62 46.88 -34.65
C ALA A 440 -8.28 46.17 -34.32
N GLU A 441 -7.81 46.27 -33.07
CA GLU A 441 -6.56 45.64 -32.63
C GLU A 441 -6.65 44.11 -32.60
N ASN A 442 -7.86 43.56 -32.40
CA ASN A 442 -8.10 42.12 -32.43
C ASN A 442 -7.91 41.47 -33.82
N GLY A 443 -7.86 42.28 -34.88
CA GLY A 443 -7.86 41.80 -36.27
C GLY A 443 -9.27 41.55 -36.82
N THR A 444 -9.35 40.89 -37.97
CA THR A 444 -10.62 40.56 -38.65
C THR A 444 -10.64 39.13 -39.16
N GLY A 445 -11.80 38.49 -39.25
CA GLY A 445 -11.91 37.17 -39.90
C GLY A 445 -11.66 35.96 -38.99
N LEU A 446 -11.77 36.11 -37.66
CA LEU A 446 -11.42 35.05 -36.71
C LEU A 446 -12.51 33.96 -36.64
N VAL A 447 -12.12 32.72 -36.31
CA VAL A 447 -13.05 31.58 -36.26
C VAL A 447 -12.82 30.73 -35.01
N ALA A 448 -13.88 30.29 -34.32
CA ALA A 448 -13.72 29.36 -33.19
C ALA A 448 -13.45 27.92 -33.66
N PHE A 449 -14.27 27.43 -34.59
CA PHE A 449 -14.20 26.08 -35.15
C PHE A 449 -14.10 26.14 -36.66
N LYS A 450 -13.01 25.63 -37.23
CA LYS A 450 -12.87 25.41 -38.66
C LYS A 450 -12.93 23.92 -38.96
N ALA A 451 -13.91 23.49 -39.74
CA ALA A 451 -14.01 22.12 -40.21
C ALA A 451 -13.48 22.02 -41.64
N VAL A 452 -12.65 21.04 -41.95
CA VAL A 452 -12.09 20.80 -43.29
C VAL A 452 -12.20 19.32 -43.64
N GLY A 453 -12.60 18.97 -44.86
CA GLY A 453 -12.74 17.56 -45.26
C GLY A 453 -13.98 16.88 -44.66
N ASP A 454 -13.91 15.56 -44.45
CA ASP A 454 -15.08 14.73 -44.12
C ASP A 454 -15.17 14.32 -42.64
N ASN A 455 -16.37 14.06 -42.13
CA ASN A 455 -16.58 13.50 -40.78
C ASN A 455 -15.96 14.33 -39.63
N VAL A 456 -15.98 15.65 -39.75
CA VAL A 456 -15.57 16.56 -38.66
C VAL A 456 -16.81 16.94 -37.85
N THR A 457 -16.74 16.82 -36.54
CA THR A 457 -17.80 17.26 -35.63
C THR A 457 -17.29 18.36 -34.71
N ALA A 458 -18.01 19.48 -34.62
CA ALA A 458 -17.67 20.60 -33.76
C ALA A 458 -18.85 20.95 -32.84
N TYR A 459 -18.64 20.86 -31.54
CA TYR A 459 -19.62 21.15 -30.49
C TYR A 459 -19.23 22.43 -29.74
N ASN A 460 -20.08 23.45 -29.79
CA ASN A 460 -20.05 24.55 -28.83
C ASN A 460 -21.13 24.34 -27.77
N GLN A 461 -20.71 23.97 -26.57
CA GLN A 461 -21.56 23.77 -25.38
C GLN A 461 -21.31 24.84 -24.32
N GLY A 462 -20.11 25.42 -24.30
CA GLY A 462 -19.74 26.55 -23.46
C GLY A 462 -20.03 27.90 -24.10
N THR A 463 -19.19 28.89 -23.82
CA THR A 463 -19.35 30.27 -24.31
C THR A 463 -18.37 30.60 -25.44
N VAL A 464 -18.84 31.26 -26.50
CA VAL A 464 -18.00 31.89 -27.52
C VAL A 464 -18.25 33.39 -27.54
N ASN A 465 -17.22 34.19 -27.26
CA ASN A 465 -17.28 35.65 -27.29
C ASN A 465 -16.62 36.18 -28.57
N ILE A 466 -17.37 36.89 -29.41
CA ILE A 466 -16.91 37.50 -30.66
C ILE A 466 -16.57 38.98 -30.40
N ASN A 467 -15.27 39.30 -30.35
CA ASN A 467 -14.72 40.62 -30.05
C ASN A 467 -14.04 41.31 -31.26
N ALA A 468 -14.11 40.71 -32.44
CA ALA A 468 -13.43 41.13 -33.67
C ALA A 468 -14.39 41.18 -34.87
N ASN A 469 -14.13 42.04 -35.85
CA ASN A 469 -14.95 42.15 -37.07
C ASN A 469 -14.83 40.90 -37.95
N ASP A 470 -15.86 40.64 -38.77
CA ASP A 470 -15.89 39.54 -39.75
C ASP A 470 -15.60 38.15 -39.14
N SER A 471 -15.95 37.94 -37.86
CA SER A 471 -15.56 36.75 -37.10
C SER A 471 -16.74 35.85 -36.76
N TYR A 472 -16.53 34.53 -36.77
CA TYR A 472 -17.61 33.54 -36.72
C TYR A 472 -17.33 32.39 -35.77
N VAL A 473 -18.37 31.77 -35.20
CA VAL A 473 -18.17 30.56 -34.39
C VAL A 473 -17.70 29.40 -35.25
N PHE A 474 -18.37 29.14 -36.38
CA PHE A 474 -18.06 28.02 -37.27
C PHE A 474 -17.69 28.49 -38.69
N ASP A 475 -16.68 27.86 -39.28
CA ASP A 475 -16.35 27.91 -40.70
C ASP A 475 -16.29 26.47 -41.23
N ARG A 476 -17.16 26.11 -42.19
CA ARG A 476 -17.16 24.77 -42.78
C ARG A 476 -15.97 24.49 -43.69
N GLY A 477 -15.17 25.50 -44.04
CA GLY A 477 -13.95 25.29 -44.85
C GLY A 477 -14.19 24.60 -46.20
N GLY A 478 -15.42 24.63 -46.73
CA GLY A 478 -15.84 23.89 -47.92
C GLY A 478 -16.33 22.44 -47.69
N SER A 479 -16.35 21.95 -46.45
CA SER A 479 -16.93 20.65 -46.07
C SER A 479 -18.46 20.65 -46.20
N ALA A 480 -18.99 19.67 -46.94
CA ALA A 480 -20.43 19.45 -47.05
C ALA A 480 -20.99 18.53 -45.94
N THR A 481 -20.11 17.86 -45.19
CA THR A 481 -20.47 16.74 -44.28
C THR A 481 -20.18 17.04 -42.81
N ALA A 482 -19.49 18.14 -42.49
CA ALA A 482 -19.20 18.50 -41.11
C ALA A 482 -20.49 18.57 -40.27
N HIS A 483 -20.44 18.10 -39.03
CA HIS A 483 -21.55 18.21 -38.10
C HIS A 483 -21.25 19.36 -37.12
N LEU A 484 -22.03 20.43 -37.21
CA LEU A 484 -21.84 21.63 -36.38
C LEU A 484 -22.96 21.68 -35.36
N VAL A 485 -22.60 21.82 -34.09
CA VAL A 485 -23.54 21.79 -32.99
C VAL A 485 -23.30 22.97 -32.05
N ASN A 486 -24.35 23.70 -31.71
CA ASN A 486 -24.30 24.79 -30.75
C ASN A 486 -25.44 24.67 -29.74
N THR A 487 -25.12 24.19 -28.56
CA THR A 487 -26.00 24.20 -27.38
C THR A 487 -25.63 25.28 -26.38
N GLY A 488 -24.43 25.86 -26.51
CA GLY A 488 -23.90 26.92 -25.65
C GLY A 488 -24.21 28.35 -26.08
N GLU A 489 -23.61 29.31 -25.37
CA GLU A 489 -23.81 30.74 -25.57
C GLU A 489 -22.86 31.35 -26.62
N VAL A 490 -23.38 32.29 -27.40
CA VAL A 490 -22.60 33.06 -28.38
C VAL A 490 -22.85 34.54 -28.17
N ASN A 491 -21.83 35.26 -27.72
CA ASN A 491 -21.92 36.68 -27.40
C ASN A 491 -21.17 37.50 -28.46
N VAL A 492 -21.82 38.50 -29.04
CA VAL A 492 -21.18 39.41 -29.99
C VAL A 492 -20.99 40.78 -29.35
N ARG A 493 -19.74 41.22 -29.22
CA ARG A 493 -19.41 42.52 -28.62
C ARG A 493 -20.05 43.66 -29.40
N THR A 494 -20.64 44.62 -28.69
CA THR A 494 -21.22 45.82 -29.31
C THR A 494 -20.17 46.56 -30.16
N GLY A 495 -20.51 46.87 -31.40
CA GLY A 495 -19.63 47.56 -32.35
C GLY A 495 -18.91 46.63 -33.33
N VAL A 496 -18.96 45.29 -33.12
CA VAL A 496 -18.48 44.32 -34.10
C VAL A 496 -19.37 44.34 -35.34
N THR A 497 -18.76 44.45 -36.52
CA THR A 497 -19.44 44.38 -37.81
C THR A 497 -19.23 43.01 -38.45
N SER A 498 -20.29 42.45 -39.03
CA SER A 498 -20.25 41.19 -39.81
C SER A 498 -19.78 39.94 -39.06
N GLY A 499 -20.04 39.83 -37.75
CA GLY A 499 -19.81 38.60 -36.99
C GLY A 499 -21.07 37.74 -36.83
N GLY A 500 -20.93 36.42 -36.65
CA GLY A 500 -22.09 35.52 -36.57
C GLY A 500 -21.79 34.07 -36.19
N LEU A 501 -22.80 33.19 -36.34
CA LEU A 501 -22.68 31.78 -35.94
C LEU A 501 -21.90 30.95 -36.97
N VAL A 502 -22.29 30.98 -38.24
CA VAL A 502 -21.63 30.23 -39.32
C VAL A 502 -21.23 31.16 -40.45
N LYS A 503 -19.97 31.08 -40.88
CA LYS A 503 -19.43 31.92 -41.95
C LYS A 503 -20.06 31.56 -43.29
N GLY A 504 -20.68 32.56 -43.94
CA GLY A 504 -21.24 32.41 -45.29
C GLY A 504 -22.51 31.53 -45.39
N GLU A 505 -23.06 31.09 -44.25
CA GLU A 505 -24.22 30.18 -44.19
C GLU A 505 -25.31 30.69 -43.22
N SER A 506 -26.51 30.12 -43.33
CA SER A 506 -27.61 30.37 -42.38
C SER A 506 -27.33 29.64 -41.06
N SER A 507 -27.71 30.24 -39.92
CA SER A 507 -27.58 29.60 -38.60
C SER A 507 -28.35 28.28 -38.47
N SER A 508 -29.37 28.05 -39.30
CA SER A 508 -30.19 26.83 -39.31
C SER A 508 -29.44 25.55 -39.73
N VAL A 509 -28.19 25.65 -40.19
CA VAL A 509 -27.34 24.51 -40.52
C VAL A 509 -26.66 23.89 -39.29
N VAL A 510 -26.82 24.52 -38.12
CA VAL A 510 -26.26 24.09 -36.84
C VAL A 510 -27.31 23.30 -36.08
N ASP A 511 -26.95 22.11 -35.60
CA ASP A 511 -27.78 21.37 -34.65
C ASP A 511 -27.73 22.05 -33.29
N THR A 512 -28.89 22.22 -32.66
CA THR A 512 -29.03 22.88 -31.35
C THR A 512 -29.56 21.91 -30.30
N THR A 513 -29.66 20.63 -30.63
CA THR A 513 -30.28 19.59 -29.79
C THR A 513 -29.30 18.51 -29.35
N SER A 514 -28.27 18.20 -30.15
CA SER A 514 -27.24 17.25 -29.76
C SER A 514 -26.28 17.84 -28.72
N VAL A 515 -25.91 17.03 -27.73
CA VAL A 515 -24.92 17.37 -26.69
C VAL A 515 -23.85 16.29 -26.74
N TYR A 516 -22.57 16.67 -26.75
CA TYR A 516 -21.46 15.73 -26.60
C TYR A 516 -21.25 15.45 -25.12
N ARG A 517 -21.32 14.17 -24.73
CA ARG A 517 -21.08 13.72 -23.36
C ARG A 517 -19.71 13.07 -23.20
N SER A 518 -18.97 13.50 -22.19
CA SER A 518 -17.73 12.84 -21.75
C SER A 518 -18.04 11.67 -20.81
N THR A 519 -17.18 10.67 -20.76
CA THR A 519 -17.32 9.56 -19.78
C THR A 519 -16.25 9.68 -18.72
N VAL A 520 -16.64 9.61 -17.44
CA VAL A 520 -15.71 9.52 -16.30
C VAL A 520 -15.68 8.07 -15.80
N SER A 521 -14.51 7.44 -15.85
CA SER A 521 -14.29 6.06 -15.39
C SER A 521 -12.91 5.91 -14.74
N ASN A 522 -12.74 4.88 -13.91
CA ASN A 522 -11.55 4.61 -13.11
C ASN A 522 -11.12 5.80 -12.22
N TYR A 523 -12.08 6.58 -11.71
CA TYR A 523 -11.80 7.75 -10.90
C TYR A 523 -12.14 7.50 -9.43
N THR A 524 -11.18 7.74 -8.54
CA THR A 524 -11.40 7.68 -7.08
C THR A 524 -11.34 9.08 -6.50
N VAL A 525 -12.44 9.51 -5.88
CA VAL A 525 -12.52 10.74 -5.11
C VAL A 525 -11.79 10.51 -3.79
N GLY A 526 -10.63 11.17 -3.66
CA GLY A 526 -9.86 11.16 -2.41
C GLY A 526 -10.53 11.99 -1.32
N THR A 527 -10.49 11.51 -0.07
CA THR A 527 -11.00 12.25 1.10
C THR A 527 -9.92 12.41 2.17
N THR A 528 -10.03 13.45 3.00
CA THR A 528 -9.05 13.76 4.04
C THR A 528 -9.65 13.60 5.44
N ALA A 529 -8.80 13.39 6.44
CA ALA A 529 -9.19 13.37 7.86
C ALA A 529 -9.97 14.62 8.29
N ALA A 530 -9.78 15.76 7.63
CA ALA A 530 -10.54 16.99 7.91
C ALA A 530 -11.99 16.94 7.40
N GLY A 531 -12.41 15.85 6.74
CA GLY A 531 -13.75 15.70 6.19
C GLY A 531 -13.92 16.41 4.84
N THR A 532 -12.84 16.65 4.10
CA THR A 532 -12.89 17.26 2.75
C THR A 532 -12.70 16.20 1.67
N SER A 533 -13.26 16.42 0.48
CA SER A 533 -13.05 15.59 -0.71
C SER A 533 -12.32 16.37 -1.81
N GLY A 534 -11.77 15.64 -2.78
CA GLY A 534 -11.46 16.22 -4.09
C GLY A 534 -12.73 16.66 -4.83
N THR A 535 -12.59 17.68 -5.69
CA THR A 535 -13.65 18.16 -6.58
C THR A 535 -13.20 18.03 -8.02
N MET A 536 -14.04 17.46 -8.87
CA MET A 536 -13.87 17.45 -10.32
C MET A 536 -14.85 18.44 -10.97
N THR A 537 -14.34 19.38 -11.74
CA THR A 537 -15.19 20.26 -12.56
C THR A 537 -15.40 19.62 -13.93
N VAL A 538 -16.64 19.22 -14.22
CA VAL A 538 -17.01 18.55 -15.47
C VAL A 538 -18.48 18.83 -15.78
N SER A 539 -18.78 19.14 -17.05
CA SER A 539 -20.14 19.31 -17.54
C SER A 539 -20.42 18.33 -18.68
N HIS A 540 -21.69 17.96 -18.85
CA HIS A 540 -22.16 16.97 -19.82
C HIS A 540 -21.35 15.68 -19.73
N ALA A 541 -21.40 15.01 -18.58
CA ALA A 541 -20.61 13.82 -18.35
C ALA A 541 -21.42 12.66 -17.74
N ASP A 542 -21.06 11.44 -18.14
CA ASP A 542 -21.60 10.20 -17.63
C ASP A 542 -20.59 9.56 -16.66
N LEU A 543 -20.96 9.43 -15.39
CA LEU A 543 -20.18 8.77 -14.35
C LEU A 543 -20.43 7.26 -14.41
N ASN A 544 -19.39 6.47 -14.62
CA ASN A 544 -19.52 5.02 -14.79
C ASN A 544 -18.78 4.23 -13.70
N ASP A 545 -17.45 4.33 -13.65
CA ASP A 545 -16.63 3.64 -12.65
C ASP A 545 -15.97 4.68 -11.74
N VAL A 546 -16.76 5.15 -10.78
CA VAL A 546 -16.36 6.20 -9.84
C VAL A 546 -16.51 5.67 -8.42
N SER A 547 -15.49 5.91 -7.59
CA SER A 547 -15.54 5.55 -6.18
C SER A 547 -15.10 6.69 -5.28
N VAL A 548 -15.47 6.63 -4.00
CA VAL A 548 -15.02 7.54 -2.95
C VAL A 548 -14.24 6.75 -1.91
N ASP A 549 -13.07 7.24 -1.53
CA ASP A 549 -12.26 6.60 -0.51
C ASP A 549 -12.79 6.81 0.92
N THR A 550 -12.12 6.22 1.91
CA THR A 550 -12.50 6.31 3.32
C THR A 550 -11.48 7.07 4.17
N GLY A 551 -10.64 7.91 3.57
CA GLY A 551 -9.63 8.71 4.27
C GLY A 551 -10.19 9.58 5.40
N PHE A 552 -11.42 10.09 5.23
CA PHE A 552 -12.13 10.89 6.23
C PHE A 552 -12.36 10.20 7.58
N THR A 553 -12.43 8.87 7.59
CA THR A 553 -12.73 8.09 8.81
C THR A 553 -11.62 8.18 9.87
N SER A 554 -10.42 8.62 9.50
CA SER A 554 -9.32 8.86 10.44
C SER A 554 -9.51 10.13 11.29
N GLY A 555 -10.41 11.04 10.91
CA GLY A 555 -10.67 12.29 11.61
C GLY A 555 -12.03 12.40 12.27
N THR A 556 -12.93 11.43 12.09
CA THR A 556 -14.29 11.48 12.64
C THR A 556 -14.78 10.12 13.13
N ALA A 557 -15.62 10.15 14.17
CA ALA A 557 -16.39 9.00 14.64
C ALA A 557 -17.84 9.02 14.11
N ALA A 558 -18.18 9.98 13.25
CA ALA A 558 -19.50 10.05 12.63
C ALA A 558 -19.72 8.83 11.72
N GLN A 559 -20.91 8.25 11.77
CA GLN A 559 -21.30 7.12 10.91
C GLN A 559 -21.85 7.58 9.55
N THR A 560 -21.90 8.90 9.32
CA THR A 560 -22.31 9.51 8.06
C THR A 560 -21.44 10.73 7.79
N GLN A 561 -20.99 10.89 6.55
CA GLN A 561 -20.26 12.08 6.10
C GLN A 561 -20.76 12.48 4.71
N THR A 562 -21.17 13.74 4.54
CA THR A 562 -21.53 14.29 3.24
C THR A 562 -20.39 15.14 2.72
N PHE A 563 -20.09 14.97 1.44
CA PHE A 563 -19.14 15.75 0.66
C PHE A 563 -19.93 16.52 -0.39
N ASP A 564 -19.99 17.84 -0.21
CA ASP A 564 -20.67 18.72 -1.13
C ASP A 564 -19.77 18.98 -2.35
N ASN A 565 -20.36 19.08 -3.53
CA ASN A 565 -19.68 19.48 -4.77
C ASN A 565 -18.48 18.57 -5.12
N VAL A 566 -18.68 17.25 -5.06
CA VAL A 566 -17.67 16.27 -5.50
C VAL A 566 -17.48 16.35 -7.01
N PHE A 567 -18.58 16.50 -7.75
CA PHE A 567 -18.56 16.87 -9.17
C PHE A 567 -19.30 18.19 -9.36
N VAL A 568 -18.69 19.13 -10.08
CA VAL A 568 -19.21 20.49 -10.31
C VAL A 568 -19.40 20.72 -11.80
N GLY A 569 -20.61 21.07 -12.21
CA GLY A 569 -20.95 21.34 -13.59
C GLY A 569 -22.42 21.05 -13.88
N GLU A 570 -22.79 21.10 -15.16
CA GLU A 570 -24.18 20.86 -15.57
C GLU A 570 -24.34 19.49 -16.24
N ASP A 571 -25.55 18.92 -16.11
CA ASP A 571 -25.96 17.72 -16.85
C ASP A 571 -25.02 16.52 -16.65
N ILE A 572 -24.70 16.24 -15.39
CA ILE A 572 -23.93 15.09 -14.93
C ILE A 572 -24.88 13.91 -14.69
N GLN A 573 -24.64 12.77 -15.35
CA GLN A 573 -25.46 11.56 -15.24
C GLN A 573 -24.65 10.40 -14.63
N GLY A 574 -25.34 9.35 -14.19
CA GLY A 574 -24.68 8.17 -13.61
C GLY A 574 -24.20 8.36 -12.17
N ALA A 575 -24.69 9.37 -11.45
CA ALA A 575 -24.36 9.59 -10.04
C ALA A 575 -24.67 8.35 -9.16
N GLU A 576 -25.68 7.56 -9.54
CA GLU A 576 -26.02 6.28 -8.91
C GLU A 576 -24.91 5.21 -9.02
N ASN A 577 -23.95 5.38 -9.93
CA ASN A 577 -22.83 4.45 -10.10
C ASN A 577 -21.65 4.75 -9.17
N ILE A 578 -21.70 5.85 -8.39
CA ILE A 578 -20.66 6.19 -7.42
C ILE A 578 -20.70 5.19 -6.26
N GLN A 579 -19.56 4.54 -6.00
CA GLN A 579 -19.40 3.52 -4.97
C GLN A 579 -18.38 3.92 -3.89
N SER A 580 -18.30 3.13 -2.82
CA SER A 580 -17.26 3.26 -1.80
C SER A 580 -16.11 2.32 -2.10
N THR A 581 -14.86 2.70 -1.79
CA THR A 581 -13.71 1.77 -1.88
C THR A 581 -13.71 0.71 -0.77
N SER A 582 -14.55 0.85 0.26
CA SER A 582 -14.70 -0.10 1.36
C SER A 582 -16.13 -0.65 1.42
N VAL A 583 -16.28 -1.95 1.71
CA VAL A 583 -17.60 -2.58 1.98
C VAL A 583 -18.22 -2.14 3.31
N VAL A 584 -17.43 -1.55 4.21
CA VAL A 584 -17.90 -1.02 5.50
C VAL A 584 -18.60 0.34 5.32
N TRP A 585 -18.53 0.92 4.12
CA TRP A 585 -19.18 2.17 3.79
C TRP A 585 -19.98 2.04 2.50
N SER A 586 -21.07 2.77 2.40
CA SER A 586 -21.85 2.92 1.17
C SER A 586 -21.86 4.38 0.75
N ALA A 587 -21.62 4.63 -0.54
CA ALA A 587 -21.75 5.94 -1.15
C ALA A 587 -23.16 6.10 -1.73
N SER A 588 -23.77 7.26 -1.49
CA SER A 588 -25.03 7.66 -2.13
C SER A 588 -24.88 9.08 -2.64
N ALA A 589 -25.06 9.26 -3.95
CA ALA A 589 -24.89 10.55 -4.59
C ALA A 589 -26.23 11.20 -4.91
N GLN A 590 -26.31 12.52 -4.84
CA GLN A 590 -27.48 13.32 -5.20
C GLN A 590 -27.05 14.57 -5.97
N THR A 591 -27.85 14.99 -6.94
CA THR A 591 -27.64 16.24 -7.65
C THR A 591 -28.31 17.39 -6.90
N ASP A 592 -27.56 18.45 -6.62
CA ASP A 592 -28.04 19.65 -5.94
C ASP A 592 -28.87 20.57 -6.87
N GLN A 593 -29.33 21.71 -6.35
CA GLN A 593 -30.10 22.68 -7.14
C GLN A 593 -29.26 23.41 -8.20
N SER A 594 -27.94 23.37 -8.06
CA SER A 594 -26.97 23.99 -8.96
C SER A 594 -26.57 23.06 -10.11
N GLY A 595 -26.93 21.77 -10.05
CA GLY A 595 -26.53 20.73 -11.00
C GLY A 595 -25.30 19.91 -10.58
N ASN A 596 -24.70 20.25 -9.43
CA ASN A 596 -23.52 19.58 -8.89
C ASN A 596 -23.89 18.27 -8.20
N VAL A 597 -22.95 17.33 -8.10
CA VAL A 597 -23.14 16.04 -7.43
C VAL A 597 -22.50 16.06 -6.05
N ASP A 598 -23.33 15.89 -5.03
CA ASP A 598 -22.94 15.69 -3.63
C ASP A 598 -22.92 14.20 -3.33
N VAL A 599 -21.96 13.73 -2.51
CA VAL A 599 -21.88 12.31 -2.12
C VAL A 599 -21.96 12.17 -0.60
N THR A 600 -22.89 11.36 -0.13
CA THR A 600 -23.02 10.98 1.28
C THR A 600 -22.49 9.55 1.49
N MET A 601 -21.46 9.43 2.31
CA MET A 601 -20.91 8.17 2.80
C MET A 601 -21.66 7.78 4.08
N SER A 602 -22.16 6.54 4.14
CA SER A 602 -22.85 5.97 5.31
C SER A 602 -22.19 4.67 5.74
N LYS A 603 -21.93 4.52 7.04
CA LYS A 603 -21.31 3.30 7.60
C LYS A 603 -22.31 2.15 7.55
N ASN A 604 -21.88 1.03 7.00
CA ASN A 604 -22.56 -0.25 7.10
C ASN A 604 -22.27 -0.90 8.46
N SER A 605 -23.27 -1.56 9.03
CA SER A 605 -23.10 -2.39 10.22
C SER A 605 -22.06 -3.48 9.96
N TYR A 606 -21.12 -3.68 10.88
CA TYR A 606 -20.16 -4.79 10.75
C TYR A 606 -20.88 -6.14 10.70
N GLN A 607 -22.03 -6.29 11.38
CA GLN A 607 -22.83 -7.52 11.32
C GLN A 607 -23.42 -7.78 9.92
N ASP A 608 -23.76 -6.72 9.18
CA ASP A 608 -24.33 -6.87 7.84
C ASP A 608 -23.24 -7.23 6.82
N VAL A 609 -22.02 -6.73 7.04
CA VAL A 609 -20.85 -7.04 6.21
C VAL A 609 -20.31 -8.44 6.50
N VAL A 610 -20.24 -8.81 7.78
CA VAL A 610 -19.82 -10.13 8.27
C VAL A 610 -21.03 -11.06 8.19
N SER A 611 -21.41 -11.53 7.00
CA SER A 611 -22.64 -12.33 6.88
C SER A 611 -22.41 -13.84 6.98
N SER A 612 -21.15 -14.30 6.91
CA SER A 612 -20.83 -15.72 6.71
C SER A 612 -20.26 -16.43 7.96
N ASP A 613 -19.71 -15.67 8.90
CA ASP A 613 -19.04 -16.21 10.09
C ASP A 613 -19.84 -15.95 11.37
N ALA A 614 -20.47 -17.00 11.90
CA ALA A 614 -21.23 -16.93 13.14
C ALA A 614 -20.35 -16.65 14.37
N SER A 615 -19.04 -16.97 14.32
CA SER A 615 -18.10 -16.71 15.41
C SER A 615 -17.76 -15.23 15.56
N ALA A 616 -17.89 -14.47 14.48
CA ALA A 616 -17.57 -13.03 14.42
C ALA A 616 -18.75 -12.11 14.76
N GLN A 617 -19.99 -12.61 14.77
CA GLN A 617 -21.21 -11.80 14.96
C GLN A 617 -21.24 -11.02 16.27
N ASN A 618 -20.95 -11.67 17.40
CA ASN A 618 -20.99 -11.03 18.71
C ASN A 618 -19.97 -9.88 18.81
N MET A 619 -18.80 -10.08 18.21
CA MET A 619 -17.76 -9.06 18.14
C MET A 619 -18.18 -7.91 17.23
N ALA A 620 -18.69 -8.21 16.02
CA ALA A 620 -19.16 -7.22 15.07
C ALA A 620 -20.23 -6.30 15.70
N ALA A 621 -21.23 -6.89 16.38
CA ALA A 621 -22.26 -6.16 17.11
C ALA A 621 -21.68 -5.24 18.19
N THR A 622 -20.69 -5.73 18.92
CA THR A 622 -20.02 -4.97 19.99
C THR A 622 -19.22 -3.81 19.42
N LEU A 623 -18.53 -4.02 18.31
CA LEU A 623 -17.78 -2.96 17.62
C LEU A 623 -18.70 -1.89 17.05
N ASP A 624 -19.85 -2.25 16.46
CA ASP A 624 -20.85 -1.27 15.98
C ASP A 624 -21.38 -0.39 17.11
N ALA A 625 -21.71 -0.98 18.26
CA ALA A 625 -22.23 -0.25 19.41
C ALA A 625 -21.21 0.70 20.06
N ASN A 626 -19.91 0.48 19.83
CA ASN A 626 -18.82 1.24 20.44
C ASN A 626 -17.96 1.98 19.41
N TYR A 627 -18.47 2.15 18.18
CA TYR A 627 -17.76 2.81 17.09
C TYR A 627 -17.20 4.17 17.52
N THR A 628 -15.89 4.35 17.34
CA THR A 628 -15.18 5.59 17.66
C THR A 628 -14.03 5.80 16.68
N ASN A 629 -13.34 6.94 16.77
CA ASN A 629 -12.18 7.24 15.95
C ASN A 629 -10.89 6.84 16.67
N ASN A 630 -10.31 5.71 16.28
CA ASN A 630 -8.99 5.25 16.72
C ASN A 630 -8.39 4.23 15.72
N ALA A 631 -7.21 3.69 16.02
CA ALA A 631 -6.49 2.82 15.08
C ALA A 631 -7.24 1.51 14.78
N LEU A 632 -8.04 1.00 15.73
CA LEU A 632 -8.86 -0.20 15.54
C LEU A 632 -9.97 0.03 14.51
N TYR A 633 -10.69 1.14 14.58
CA TYR A 633 -11.81 1.38 13.66
C TYR A 633 -11.33 1.84 12.28
N SER A 634 -10.27 2.66 12.22
CA SER A 634 -9.69 3.06 10.94
C SER A 634 -9.11 1.88 10.15
N SER A 635 -8.60 0.84 10.83
CA SER A 635 -8.08 -0.35 10.14
C SER A 635 -9.15 -1.27 9.56
N LEU A 636 -10.42 -1.11 9.96
CA LEU A 636 -11.52 -1.96 9.52
C LEU A 636 -12.21 -1.47 8.23
N ASN A 637 -11.75 -0.37 7.63
CA ASN A 637 -12.24 0.13 6.33
C ASN A 637 -11.67 -0.72 5.16
N LEU A 638 -12.08 -1.98 5.11
CA LEU A 638 -11.54 -3.00 4.20
C LEU A 638 -12.37 -3.10 2.90
N GLN A 639 -11.75 -3.59 1.83
CA GLN A 639 -12.36 -3.62 0.49
C GLN A 639 -13.36 -4.76 0.32
N THR A 640 -13.22 -5.85 1.06
CA THR A 640 -14.05 -7.05 0.89
C THR A 640 -14.61 -7.58 2.21
N ALA A 641 -15.80 -8.18 2.16
CA ALA A 641 -16.42 -8.82 3.33
C ALA A 641 -15.53 -9.94 3.91
N SER A 642 -14.81 -10.68 3.05
CA SER A 642 -13.89 -11.73 3.50
C SER A 642 -12.69 -11.20 4.31
N GLU A 643 -12.21 -9.99 4.00
CA GLU A 643 -11.17 -9.34 4.80
C GLU A 643 -11.70 -8.88 6.15
N VAL A 644 -12.93 -8.37 6.19
CA VAL A 644 -13.61 -8.03 7.45
C VAL A 644 -13.80 -9.29 8.30
N ASP A 645 -14.29 -10.39 7.74
CA ASP A 645 -14.41 -11.69 8.43
C ASP A 645 -13.07 -12.13 9.05
N LYS A 646 -11.98 -12.07 8.27
CA LYS A 646 -10.63 -12.40 8.75
C LYS A 646 -10.17 -11.46 9.87
N ALA A 647 -10.40 -10.16 9.74
CA ALA A 647 -10.04 -9.19 10.77
C ALA A 647 -10.80 -9.48 12.07
N MET A 648 -12.11 -9.71 12.00
CA MET A 648 -12.94 -10.00 13.16
C MET A 648 -12.50 -11.28 13.89
N ARG A 649 -12.22 -12.38 13.16
CA ARG A 649 -11.72 -13.62 13.79
C ARG A 649 -10.38 -13.43 14.49
N GLN A 650 -9.48 -12.65 13.90
CA GLN A 650 -8.17 -12.41 14.53
C GLN A 650 -8.31 -11.55 15.77
N LEU A 651 -9.09 -10.47 15.68
CA LEU A 651 -9.29 -9.54 16.79
C LEU A 651 -10.12 -10.14 17.93
N SER A 652 -11.01 -11.09 17.66
CA SER A 652 -11.81 -11.75 18.70
C SER A 652 -10.98 -12.67 19.60
N GLY A 653 -9.80 -13.11 19.14
CA GLY A 653 -8.97 -14.08 19.84
C GLY A 653 -9.44 -15.53 19.69
N VAL A 654 -10.46 -15.81 18.87
CA VAL A 654 -10.98 -17.19 18.69
C VAL A 654 -9.94 -18.18 18.17
N ASP A 655 -8.93 -17.68 17.44
CA ASP A 655 -7.82 -18.51 16.94
C ASP A 655 -6.64 -18.63 17.93
N ALA A 656 -6.63 -17.88 19.04
CA ALA A 656 -5.50 -17.80 19.99
C ALA A 656 -5.43 -19.03 20.92
N THR A 657 -5.15 -20.19 20.33
CA THR A 657 -5.29 -21.50 21.01
C THR A 657 -3.99 -22.26 21.20
N THR A 658 -2.94 -21.96 20.44
CA THR A 658 -1.72 -22.78 20.40
C THR A 658 -0.96 -22.77 21.73
N ALA A 659 -0.84 -21.64 22.43
CA ALA A 659 -0.13 -21.59 23.71
C ALA A 659 -0.67 -22.59 24.76
N PHE A 660 -2.00 -22.68 24.90
CA PHE A 660 -2.65 -23.62 25.83
C PHE A 660 -2.64 -25.07 25.32
N LYS A 661 -2.68 -25.29 23.99
CA LYS A 661 -2.54 -26.63 23.41
C LYS A 661 -1.14 -27.21 23.66
N GLU A 662 -0.10 -26.40 23.52
CA GLU A 662 1.29 -26.84 23.77
C GLU A 662 1.53 -27.14 25.26
N ALA A 663 0.91 -26.41 26.18
CA ALA A 663 0.94 -26.75 27.62
C ALA A 663 0.34 -28.14 27.89
N ARG A 664 -0.73 -28.49 27.17
CA ARG A 664 -1.32 -29.83 27.21
C ARG A 664 -0.38 -30.92 26.69
N VAL A 665 0.30 -30.66 25.56
CA VAL A 665 1.32 -31.57 25.01
C VAL A 665 2.46 -31.76 26.02
N LEU A 666 2.92 -30.66 26.64
CA LEU A 666 3.97 -30.68 27.65
C LEU A 666 3.58 -31.53 28.88
N SER A 667 2.31 -31.48 29.29
CA SER A 667 1.78 -32.34 30.34
C SER A 667 2.00 -33.82 29.98
N GLN A 668 1.66 -34.23 28.76
CA GLN A 668 1.93 -35.60 28.30
C GLN A 668 3.43 -35.93 28.21
N ARG A 669 4.27 -34.99 27.78
CA ARG A 669 5.73 -35.18 27.71
C ARG A 669 6.35 -35.42 29.09
N PHE A 670 5.86 -34.76 30.14
CA PHE A 670 6.26 -35.05 31.52
C PHE A 670 5.93 -36.49 31.95
N ASN A 671 4.74 -37.02 31.59
CA ASN A 671 4.39 -38.42 31.89
C ASN A 671 5.41 -39.36 31.25
N MET A 672 5.70 -39.12 29.97
CA MET A 672 6.64 -39.93 29.21
C MET A 672 8.07 -39.84 29.76
N LEU A 673 8.49 -38.67 30.21
CA LEU A 673 9.81 -38.47 30.78
C LEU A 673 9.96 -39.22 32.11
N ALA A 674 8.94 -39.13 32.97
CA ALA A 674 8.91 -39.78 34.28
C ALA A 674 8.82 -41.32 34.15
N ASP A 675 7.99 -41.83 33.25
CA ASP A 675 7.81 -43.27 33.01
C ASP A 675 9.09 -43.94 32.47
N ASN A 676 9.90 -43.18 31.72
CA ASN A 676 11.16 -43.65 31.13
C ASN A 676 12.39 -43.32 31.97
N ALA A 677 12.23 -42.86 33.21
CA ALA A 677 13.35 -42.52 34.08
C ALA A 677 14.23 -43.75 34.39
N ILE A 678 15.54 -43.52 34.54
CA ILE A 678 16.46 -44.56 35.01
C ILE A 678 16.23 -44.71 36.51
N VAL A 679 15.65 -45.85 36.90
CA VAL A 679 15.31 -46.15 38.30
C VAL A 679 16.43 -46.94 38.97
N LEU A 680 16.96 -46.40 40.06
CA LEU A 680 17.92 -47.05 40.94
C LEU A 680 17.25 -48.15 41.78
N PRO A 681 18.00 -49.12 42.34
CA PRO A 681 17.46 -50.13 43.24
C PRO A 681 16.73 -49.56 44.47
N SER A 682 17.04 -48.32 44.88
CA SER A 682 16.34 -47.58 45.93
C SER A 682 14.91 -47.17 45.56
N GLY A 683 14.48 -47.40 44.32
CA GLY A 683 13.21 -46.92 43.78
C GLY A 683 13.24 -45.45 43.34
N PHE A 684 14.37 -44.77 43.48
CA PHE A 684 14.59 -43.40 42.99
C PHE A 684 14.84 -43.40 41.49
N GLY A 685 14.09 -42.62 40.73
CA GLY A 685 14.27 -42.41 39.30
C GLY A 685 14.60 -40.96 38.98
N PHE A 686 15.50 -40.76 38.00
CA PHE A 686 15.88 -39.45 37.50
C PHE A 686 15.90 -39.45 35.97
N ASN A 687 15.44 -38.36 35.36
CA ASN A 687 15.56 -38.13 33.94
C ASN A 687 15.68 -36.63 33.62
N LEU A 688 16.39 -36.31 32.54
CA LEU A 688 16.65 -34.95 32.07
C LEU A 688 16.64 -34.90 30.54
N VAL A 689 16.03 -33.86 29.98
CA VAL A 689 16.08 -33.51 28.57
C VAL A 689 16.58 -32.07 28.47
N ASP A 690 17.59 -31.88 27.63
CA ASP A 690 18.17 -30.57 27.30
C ASP A 690 17.45 -29.97 26.08
N LYS A 691 17.28 -28.65 26.05
CA LYS A 691 16.59 -27.94 24.96
C LYS A 691 17.26 -28.06 23.58
N ASN A 692 18.50 -28.52 23.50
CA ASN A 692 19.18 -28.78 22.22
C ASN A 692 18.97 -30.22 21.73
N ASP A 693 18.35 -31.07 22.55
CA ASP A 693 17.89 -32.39 22.12
C ASP A 693 16.65 -32.21 21.23
N LYS A 694 16.62 -32.89 20.07
CA LYS A 694 15.47 -32.85 19.15
C LYS A 694 14.16 -33.34 19.78
N ARG A 695 14.22 -34.09 20.88
CA ARG A 695 13.04 -34.55 21.63
C ARG A 695 12.36 -33.42 22.42
N SER A 696 13.05 -32.29 22.62
CA SER A 696 12.57 -31.13 23.37
C SER A 696 11.70 -30.17 22.56
N GLU A 697 11.53 -30.40 21.26
CA GLU A 697 10.77 -29.52 20.38
C GLU A 697 9.25 -29.73 20.56
N LEU A 698 8.55 -28.60 20.68
CA LEU A 698 7.11 -28.41 20.69
C LEU A 698 6.67 -27.72 19.40
N GLY A 699 5.38 -27.38 19.26
CA GLY A 699 4.92 -26.55 18.15
C GLY A 699 5.61 -25.18 18.07
N ASN A 700 5.61 -24.58 16.87
CA ASN A 700 6.18 -23.25 16.59
C ASN A 700 7.64 -23.08 17.08
N ASP A 701 8.48 -24.09 16.87
CA ASP A 701 9.90 -24.09 17.25
C ASP A 701 10.17 -23.82 18.75
N THR A 702 9.16 -23.98 19.60
CA THR A 702 9.35 -23.87 21.06
C THR A 702 10.13 -25.07 21.56
N ARG A 703 11.08 -24.86 22.46
CA ARG A 703 11.91 -25.91 23.05
C ARG A 703 11.90 -25.83 24.56
N TYR A 704 12.33 -26.90 25.22
CA TYR A 704 12.37 -26.93 26.68
C TYR A 704 13.56 -27.67 27.28
N ASP A 705 13.99 -27.18 28.44
CA ASP A 705 14.79 -27.95 29.38
C ASP A 705 13.83 -28.59 30.39
N MET A 706 13.84 -29.92 30.54
CA MET A 706 12.89 -30.63 31.40
C MET A 706 13.57 -31.67 32.27
N MET A 707 13.25 -31.66 33.56
CA MET A 707 13.70 -32.64 34.54
C MET A 707 12.50 -33.36 35.17
N ALA A 708 12.62 -34.67 35.37
CA ALA A 708 11.65 -35.47 36.12
C ALA A 708 12.35 -36.35 37.17
N LEU A 709 11.77 -36.36 38.36
CA LEU A 709 12.17 -37.16 39.52
C LEU A 709 11.04 -38.13 39.86
N SER A 710 11.38 -39.33 40.30
CA SER A 710 10.41 -40.25 40.88
C SER A 710 10.96 -41.00 42.07
N GLN A 711 10.08 -41.41 42.98
CA GLN A 711 10.43 -42.27 44.10
C GLN A 711 9.32 -43.32 44.28
N SER A 712 9.71 -44.59 44.21
CA SER A 712 8.83 -45.73 44.49
C SER A 712 8.99 -46.20 45.94
N PHE A 713 7.87 -46.58 46.57
CA PHE A 713 7.80 -47.16 47.90
C PHE A 713 6.88 -48.37 47.88
N ASP A 714 7.30 -49.45 48.53
CA ASP A 714 6.41 -50.56 48.85
C ASP A 714 5.71 -50.27 50.18
N LEU A 715 4.39 -50.05 50.14
CA LEU A 715 3.61 -49.71 51.34
C LEU A 715 3.29 -50.96 52.17
N SER A 716 2.99 -52.06 51.49
CA SER A 716 2.76 -53.38 52.09
C SER A 716 3.02 -54.46 51.03
N ALA A 717 2.93 -55.73 51.43
CA ALA A 717 2.86 -56.82 50.45
C ALA A 717 1.69 -56.58 49.48
N GLY A 718 1.98 -56.44 48.18
CA GLY A 718 0.99 -56.16 47.13
C GLY A 718 0.51 -54.71 47.02
N GLN A 719 1.14 -53.74 47.70
CA GLN A 719 0.83 -52.32 47.53
C GLN A 719 2.09 -51.50 47.24
N LYS A 720 2.05 -50.73 46.16
CA LYS A 720 3.15 -49.87 45.73
C LYS A 720 2.66 -48.44 45.50
N MET A 721 3.38 -47.47 46.03
CA MET A 721 3.18 -46.05 45.79
C MET A 721 4.37 -45.50 44.99
N GLN A 722 4.13 -44.66 44.00
CA GLN A 722 5.16 -43.90 43.31
C GLN A 722 4.78 -42.43 43.31
N MET A 723 5.71 -41.58 43.77
CA MET A 723 5.60 -40.13 43.68
C MET A 723 6.47 -39.65 42.53
N GLN A 724 6.01 -38.63 41.81
CA GLN A 724 6.69 -38.03 40.67
C GLN A 724 6.64 -36.51 40.79
N TYR A 725 7.72 -35.84 40.43
CA TYR A 725 7.80 -34.39 40.35
C TYR A 725 8.66 -34.00 39.16
N GLY A 726 8.31 -32.92 38.47
CA GLY A 726 9.18 -32.40 37.44
C GLY A 726 8.93 -30.95 37.13
N ILE A 727 9.91 -30.37 36.46
CA ILE A 727 9.96 -28.96 36.08
C ILE A 727 10.41 -28.85 34.63
N ALA A 728 9.90 -27.86 33.93
CA ALA A 728 10.35 -27.50 32.60
C ALA A 728 10.49 -25.97 32.49
N ARG A 729 11.53 -25.53 31.80
CA ARG A 729 11.69 -24.16 31.32
C ARG A 729 11.46 -24.16 29.81
N LEU A 730 10.62 -23.27 29.33
CA LEU A 730 10.27 -23.11 27.92
C LEU A 730 11.04 -21.94 27.32
N ASP A 731 11.44 -22.10 26.07
CA ASP A 731 12.17 -21.12 25.27
C ASP A 731 11.61 -21.16 23.84
N GLY A 732 10.99 -20.08 23.39
CA GLY A 732 10.28 -20.04 22.11
C GLY A 732 10.38 -18.68 21.44
N ASN A 733 10.09 -18.63 20.14
CA ASN A 733 10.14 -17.40 19.35
C ASN A 733 8.75 -16.79 19.11
N GLY A 734 7.70 -17.33 19.73
CA GLY A 734 6.33 -16.93 19.47
C GLY A 734 5.89 -17.25 18.04
N ILE A 735 5.07 -16.37 17.45
CA ILE A 735 4.59 -16.51 16.05
C ILE A 735 5.60 -15.89 15.07
N ASP A 736 6.61 -16.66 14.67
CA ASP A 736 7.65 -16.25 13.70
C ASP A 736 7.24 -16.54 12.25
N GLY A 737 6.16 -15.91 11.78
CA GLY A 737 5.71 -15.95 10.36
C GLY A 737 5.25 -17.31 9.81
N LYS A 738 5.41 -18.40 10.57
CA LYS A 738 5.08 -19.79 10.21
C LYS A 738 3.65 -20.20 10.59
N SER A 739 2.96 -19.41 11.40
CA SER A 739 1.68 -19.77 12.02
C SER A 739 0.52 -18.89 11.52
N LYS A 740 -0.71 -19.36 11.74
CA LYS A 740 -1.95 -18.70 11.31
C LYS A 740 -2.08 -17.32 11.99
N ALA A 741 -2.37 -16.28 11.21
CA ALA A 741 -2.68 -14.96 11.76
C ALA A 741 -3.89 -15.06 12.72
N GLY A 742 -3.84 -14.36 13.85
CA GLY A 742 -4.79 -14.45 14.96
C GLY A 742 -4.43 -15.47 16.04
N ASP A 743 -3.48 -16.38 15.79
CA ASP A 743 -3.03 -17.38 16.77
C ASP A 743 -1.95 -16.84 17.71
N ASN A 744 -1.72 -17.53 18.84
CA ASN A 744 -0.72 -17.20 19.85
C ASN A 744 0.40 -18.25 19.97
N GLY A 745 1.65 -17.80 20.05
CA GLY A 745 2.83 -18.66 20.13
C GLY A 745 3.56 -18.47 21.45
N LEU A 746 4.13 -19.55 21.99
CA LEU A 746 4.95 -19.46 23.20
C LEU A 746 6.26 -18.73 22.92
N THR A 747 6.57 -17.75 23.76
CA THR A 747 7.87 -17.05 23.78
C THR A 747 8.74 -17.54 24.94
N GLY A 748 8.13 -18.15 25.95
CA GLY A 748 8.84 -18.62 27.13
C GLY A 748 7.89 -19.16 28.20
N GLY A 749 8.44 -19.40 29.38
CA GLY A 749 7.66 -19.76 30.56
C GLY A 749 8.24 -20.93 31.35
N TYR A 750 7.49 -21.34 32.36
CA TYR A 750 7.84 -22.40 33.29
C TYR A 750 6.65 -23.33 33.50
N SER A 751 6.94 -24.61 33.68
CA SER A 751 5.92 -25.61 33.98
C SER A 751 6.40 -26.55 35.06
N GLN A 752 5.48 -26.99 35.90
CA GLN A 752 5.75 -27.92 36.99
C GLN A 752 4.66 -28.98 37.03
N PHE A 753 5.03 -30.21 37.37
CA PHE A 753 4.06 -31.27 37.64
C PHE A 753 4.34 -31.99 38.93
N PHE A 754 3.27 -32.52 39.51
CA PHE A 754 3.31 -33.48 40.60
C PHE A 754 2.37 -34.64 40.31
N GLY A 755 2.84 -35.87 40.55
CA GLY A 755 2.10 -37.10 40.26
C GLY A 755 2.20 -38.11 41.40
N ILE A 756 1.10 -38.82 41.67
CA ILE A 756 1.03 -39.93 42.61
C ILE A 756 0.37 -41.12 41.92
N ASN A 757 1.06 -42.26 41.89
CA ASN A 757 0.55 -43.54 41.41
C ASN A 757 0.47 -44.54 42.55
N HIS A 758 -0.72 -45.06 42.83
CA HIS A 758 -0.96 -46.12 43.82
C HIS A 758 -1.45 -47.39 43.13
N SER A 759 -0.66 -48.46 43.25
CA SER A 759 -0.93 -49.79 42.72
C SER A 759 -1.30 -50.76 43.85
N VAL A 760 -2.42 -51.46 43.71
CA VAL A 760 -2.89 -52.50 44.64
C VAL A 760 -3.10 -53.81 43.88
N ASP A 761 -2.38 -54.85 44.30
CA ASP A 761 -2.47 -56.19 43.74
C ASP A 761 -3.50 -57.04 44.51
N PHE A 762 -4.59 -57.39 43.84
CA PHE A 762 -5.64 -58.30 44.32
C PHE A 762 -5.44 -59.71 43.73
N GLY A 763 -4.22 -60.23 43.80
CA GLY A 763 -3.84 -61.51 43.21
C GLY A 763 -3.68 -61.42 41.68
N SER A 764 -4.65 -61.92 40.92
CA SER A 764 -4.60 -61.88 39.45
C SER A 764 -5.06 -60.56 38.83
N LEU A 765 -5.65 -59.68 39.63
CA LEU A 765 -6.14 -58.36 39.22
C LEU A 765 -5.33 -57.28 39.93
N LYS A 766 -4.98 -56.22 39.21
CA LYS A 766 -4.28 -55.05 39.74
C LYS A 766 -5.12 -53.80 39.54
N LEU A 767 -5.33 -53.03 40.60
CA LEU A 767 -5.94 -51.70 40.55
C LEU A 767 -4.83 -50.64 40.61
N THR A 768 -4.84 -49.71 39.66
CA THR A 768 -3.95 -48.56 39.64
C THR A 768 -4.79 -47.28 39.73
N ASN A 769 -4.48 -46.44 40.71
CA ASN A 769 -5.00 -45.08 40.82
C ASN A 769 -3.86 -44.11 40.57
N ALA A 770 -4.06 -43.13 39.70
CA ALA A 770 -3.10 -42.07 39.41
C ALA A 770 -3.77 -40.72 39.63
N LEU A 771 -3.12 -39.83 40.36
CA LEU A 771 -3.49 -38.43 40.47
C LEU A 771 -2.33 -37.57 39.99
N ARG A 772 -2.63 -36.58 39.16
CA ARG A 772 -1.67 -35.65 38.61
C ARG A 772 -2.19 -34.23 38.66
N TYR A 773 -1.28 -33.30 38.89
CA TYR A 773 -1.53 -31.87 38.87
C TYR A 773 -0.36 -31.13 38.23
N ASP A 774 -0.66 -30.32 37.22
CA ASP A 774 0.26 -29.51 36.44
C ASP A 774 -0.06 -28.03 36.63
N VAL A 775 0.99 -27.21 36.73
CA VAL A 775 0.90 -25.75 36.72
C VAL A 775 1.82 -25.22 35.64
N HIS A 776 1.26 -24.42 34.75
CA HIS A 776 1.94 -23.76 33.65
C HIS A 776 1.86 -22.25 33.83
N GLN A 777 3.00 -21.58 33.74
CA GLN A 777 3.14 -20.13 33.58
C GLN A 777 3.78 -19.91 32.22
N LEU A 778 3.05 -19.31 31.30
CA LEU A 778 3.39 -19.27 29.89
C LEU A 778 3.52 -17.82 29.45
N GLU A 779 4.58 -17.50 28.74
CA GLU A 779 4.70 -16.22 28.03
C GLU A 779 4.35 -16.49 26.57
N SER A 780 3.50 -15.65 25.97
CA SER A 780 3.08 -15.82 24.58
C SER A 780 2.93 -14.51 23.84
N ASN A 781 2.88 -14.58 22.52
CA ASN A 781 2.46 -13.46 21.68
C ASN A 781 1.44 -13.87 20.61
N ARG A 782 0.46 -13.01 20.36
CA ARG A 782 -0.54 -13.14 19.30
C ARG A 782 -0.18 -12.23 18.13
N SER A 783 -0.27 -12.77 16.92
CA SER A 783 -0.04 -12.02 15.68
C SER A 783 -1.36 -11.52 15.10
N ILE A 784 -1.49 -10.21 14.86
CA ILE A 784 -2.67 -9.58 14.23
C ILE A 784 -2.24 -9.05 12.85
N ARG A 785 -2.69 -9.72 11.79
CA ARG A 785 -2.30 -9.44 10.40
C ARG A 785 -3.49 -9.48 9.45
N TYR A 786 -3.92 -8.30 8.99
CA TYR A 786 -4.89 -8.11 7.91
C TYR A 786 -4.55 -6.81 7.16
N SER A 787 -5.28 -6.45 6.10
CA SER A 787 -4.89 -5.35 5.20
C SER A 787 -4.50 -4.07 5.96
N GLY A 788 -3.24 -3.62 5.78
CA GLY A 788 -2.70 -2.43 6.47
C GLY A 788 -2.32 -2.61 7.95
N VAL A 789 -2.56 -3.77 8.56
CA VAL A 789 -2.27 -4.06 9.97
C VAL A 789 -1.26 -5.18 10.13
N ASN A 790 -0.20 -4.92 10.88
CA ASN A 790 0.78 -5.92 11.31
C ASN A 790 1.20 -5.60 12.75
N GLN A 791 0.53 -6.23 13.70
CA GLN A 791 0.74 -6.00 15.14
C GLN A 791 1.02 -7.31 15.86
N THR A 792 1.73 -7.22 16.98
CA THR A 792 2.01 -8.34 17.87
C THR A 792 1.61 -7.96 19.28
N ALA A 793 0.77 -8.76 19.91
CA ALA A 793 0.27 -8.54 21.25
C ALA A 793 0.81 -9.62 22.19
N SER A 794 1.59 -9.25 23.21
CA SER A 794 2.22 -10.19 24.15
C SER A 794 1.35 -10.38 25.39
N SER A 795 1.35 -11.57 25.99
CA SER A 795 0.62 -11.89 27.21
C SER A 795 1.39 -12.85 28.12
N ASP A 796 1.07 -12.76 29.41
CA ASP A 796 1.47 -13.73 30.42
C ASP A 796 0.22 -14.56 30.79
N ASN A 797 0.26 -15.86 30.58
CA ASN A 797 -0.87 -16.77 30.76
C ASN A 797 -0.60 -17.78 31.87
N SER A 798 -1.65 -18.27 32.53
CA SER A 798 -1.53 -19.42 33.43
C SER A 798 -2.56 -20.50 33.11
N GLN A 799 -2.11 -21.75 33.16
CA GLN A 799 -2.97 -22.93 33.03
C GLN A 799 -2.66 -23.91 34.16
N GLN A 800 -3.73 -24.43 34.77
CA GLN A 800 -3.67 -25.53 35.72
C GLN A 800 -4.38 -26.73 35.12
N TYR A 801 -3.75 -27.90 35.19
CA TYR A 801 -4.35 -29.14 34.70
C TYR A 801 -4.32 -30.21 35.78
N MET A 802 -5.43 -30.89 35.98
CA MET A 802 -5.58 -32.00 36.92
C MET A 802 -6.08 -33.24 36.18
N GLU A 803 -5.42 -34.37 36.42
CA GLU A 803 -5.87 -35.69 35.96
C GLU A 803 -6.04 -36.63 37.14
N TRP A 804 -7.17 -37.31 37.18
CA TRP A 804 -7.34 -38.50 38.01
C TRP A 804 -7.71 -39.69 37.14
N ARG A 805 -7.02 -40.81 37.33
CA ARG A 805 -7.23 -42.03 36.58
C ARG A 805 -7.34 -43.21 37.52
N SER A 806 -8.31 -44.09 37.29
CA SER A 806 -8.46 -45.36 37.99
C SER A 806 -8.66 -46.49 37.00
N GLN A 807 -7.81 -47.51 37.05
CA GLN A 807 -7.75 -48.56 36.04
C GLN A 807 -7.53 -49.94 36.69
N PHE A 808 -8.35 -50.91 36.28
CA PHE A 808 -8.14 -52.32 36.57
C PHE A 808 -7.36 -52.97 35.42
N SER A 809 -6.43 -53.84 35.75
CA SER A 809 -5.61 -54.58 34.78
C SER A 809 -5.41 -56.03 35.22
N ARG A 810 -5.22 -56.93 34.25
CA ARG A 810 -4.96 -58.35 34.51
C ARG A 810 -3.91 -58.87 33.55
N GLY A 811 -2.79 -59.38 34.08
CA GLY A 811 -1.73 -60.00 33.28
C GLY A 811 -2.05 -61.46 32.91
N PHE A 812 -1.69 -61.83 31.68
CA PHE A 812 -1.77 -63.19 31.15
C PHE A 812 -0.43 -63.57 30.53
N ASP A 813 0.15 -64.69 30.99
CA ASP A 813 1.29 -65.31 30.33
C ASP A 813 0.79 -66.19 29.18
N VAL A 814 0.88 -65.67 27.96
CA VAL A 814 0.29 -66.29 26.77
C VAL A 814 1.21 -67.36 26.19
N ALA A 815 2.52 -67.11 26.21
CA ALA A 815 3.58 -68.01 25.81
C ALA A 815 4.88 -67.66 26.55
N GLU A 816 5.91 -68.48 26.42
CA GLU A 816 7.22 -68.17 27.00
C GLU A 816 7.73 -66.80 26.52
N GLY A 817 8.01 -65.92 27.48
CA GLY A 817 8.45 -64.56 27.21
C GLY A 817 7.35 -63.59 26.73
N LEU A 818 6.11 -64.02 26.49
CA LEU A 818 5.00 -63.18 26.02
C LEU A 818 3.94 -62.96 27.12
N ASN A 819 3.82 -61.73 27.59
CA ASN A 819 2.82 -61.29 28.55
C ASN A 819 1.84 -60.29 27.90
N LEU A 820 0.55 -60.50 28.13
CA LEU A 820 -0.53 -59.62 27.69
C LEU A 820 -1.29 -59.10 28.91
N THR A 821 -1.44 -57.78 29.02
CA THR A 821 -2.12 -57.12 30.13
C THR A 821 -3.23 -56.20 29.59
N PRO A 822 -4.46 -56.71 29.38
CA PRO A 822 -5.63 -55.86 29.18
C PRO A 822 -5.97 -55.05 30.43
N SER A 823 -6.64 -53.92 30.19
CA SER A 823 -7.00 -52.94 31.21
C SER A 823 -8.27 -52.17 30.85
N VAL A 824 -9.01 -51.75 31.86
CA VAL A 824 -10.23 -50.94 31.73
C VAL A 824 -10.32 -49.96 32.91
N GLY A 825 -10.75 -48.73 32.66
CA GLY A 825 -10.76 -47.67 33.65
C GLY A 825 -11.52 -46.42 33.22
N VAL A 826 -11.39 -45.39 34.05
CA VAL A 826 -11.95 -44.05 33.85
C VAL A 826 -10.86 -43.02 34.11
N LYS A 827 -10.88 -41.93 33.34
CA LYS A 827 -10.02 -40.76 33.51
C LYS A 827 -10.90 -39.51 33.66
N LEU A 828 -10.76 -38.80 34.78
CA LEU A 828 -11.31 -37.46 35.00
C LEU A 828 -10.21 -36.46 34.72
N ARG A 829 -10.52 -35.42 33.97
CA ARG A 829 -9.60 -34.33 33.65
C ARG A 829 -10.26 -32.99 33.84
N HIS A 830 -9.53 -32.04 34.41
CA HIS A 830 -9.99 -30.68 34.68
C HIS A 830 -8.89 -29.68 34.34
N THR A 831 -9.20 -28.69 33.54
CA THR A 831 -8.30 -27.62 33.12
C THR A 831 -8.89 -26.28 33.53
N ASN A 832 -8.09 -25.42 34.17
CA ASN A 832 -8.43 -24.03 34.41
C ASN A 832 -7.38 -23.15 33.72
N ASN A 833 -7.82 -22.31 32.79
CA ASN A 833 -7.00 -21.24 32.21
C ASN A 833 -7.40 -19.94 32.89
N ASP A 834 -6.44 -19.26 33.50
CA ASP A 834 -6.69 -17.99 34.17
C ASP A 834 -6.93 -16.87 33.15
N ALA A 835 -7.60 -15.80 33.59
CA ALA A 835 -7.78 -14.60 32.77
C ALA A 835 -6.43 -13.97 32.43
N TYR A 836 -6.31 -13.38 31.25
CA TYR A 836 -5.10 -12.70 30.82
C TYR A 836 -5.41 -11.41 30.07
N SER A 837 -4.43 -10.52 30.01
CA SER A 837 -4.50 -9.27 29.27
C SER A 837 -3.26 -9.14 28.40
N GLU A 838 -3.46 -8.72 27.17
CA GLU A 838 -2.38 -8.49 26.23
C GLU A 838 -1.80 -7.07 26.34
N ARG A 839 -0.55 -6.93 25.90
CA ARG A 839 0.22 -5.68 25.87
C ARG A 839 1.03 -5.56 24.58
N GLY A 840 1.36 -4.32 24.20
CA GLY A 840 2.25 -4.03 23.07
C GLY A 840 1.57 -3.77 21.72
N ALA A 841 0.25 -4.01 21.59
CA ALA A 841 -0.50 -3.79 20.34
C ALA A 841 -1.52 -2.62 20.41
N GLY A 842 -1.47 -1.77 21.43
CA GLY A 842 -2.34 -0.58 21.56
C GLY A 842 -3.83 -0.91 21.52
N ASP A 843 -4.57 -0.28 20.61
CA ASP A 843 -6.03 -0.47 20.45
C ASP A 843 -6.43 -1.93 20.14
N PHE A 844 -5.49 -2.77 19.71
CA PHE A 844 -5.74 -4.17 19.37
C PHE A 844 -5.49 -5.15 20.53
N ASN A 845 -5.04 -4.67 21.70
CA ASN A 845 -4.85 -5.51 22.88
C ASN A 845 -6.18 -6.15 23.30
N LEU A 846 -6.15 -7.47 23.49
CA LEU A 846 -7.28 -8.27 23.96
C LEU A 846 -7.16 -8.53 25.47
N ASN A 847 -8.29 -8.43 26.17
CA ASN A 847 -8.45 -9.00 27.50
C ASN A 847 -9.36 -10.23 27.39
N MET A 848 -8.94 -11.34 27.97
CA MET A 848 -9.67 -12.61 27.95
C MET A 848 -10.00 -13.03 29.39
N ASP A 849 -11.27 -13.39 29.62
CA ASP A 849 -11.69 -13.96 30.91
C ASP A 849 -11.20 -15.39 31.11
N SER A 850 -11.17 -15.84 32.37
CA SER A 850 -10.80 -17.21 32.74
C SER A 850 -11.75 -18.25 32.12
N SER A 851 -11.25 -19.46 31.87
CA SER A 851 -12.07 -20.57 31.40
C SER A 851 -11.77 -21.89 32.08
N ASN A 852 -12.81 -22.68 32.29
CA ASN A 852 -12.74 -23.99 32.90
C ASN A 852 -13.25 -25.06 31.93
N GLU A 853 -12.51 -26.15 31.84
CA GLU A 853 -12.85 -27.34 31.06
C GLU A 853 -12.85 -28.56 32.00
N THR A 854 -13.89 -29.40 31.93
CA THR A 854 -13.95 -30.66 32.68
C THR A 854 -14.43 -31.77 31.76
N ALA A 855 -13.74 -32.91 31.79
CA ALA A 855 -14.15 -34.08 31.03
C ALA A 855 -13.93 -35.40 31.77
N VAL A 856 -14.74 -36.39 31.42
CA VAL A 856 -14.64 -37.77 31.91
C VAL A 856 -14.50 -38.70 30.71
N ASP A 857 -13.38 -39.39 30.60
CA ASP A 857 -13.10 -40.35 29.53
C ASP A 857 -13.22 -41.79 30.03
N ALA A 858 -13.81 -42.67 29.21
CA ALA A 858 -13.62 -44.11 29.37
C ALA A 858 -12.23 -44.50 28.85
N VAL A 859 -11.57 -45.45 29.52
CA VAL A 859 -10.22 -45.90 29.14
C VAL A 859 -10.21 -47.41 29.00
N ILE A 860 -9.91 -47.92 27.81
CA ILE A 860 -9.68 -49.34 27.56
C ILE A 860 -8.30 -49.47 26.93
N GLY A 861 -7.47 -50.37 27.46
CA GLY A 861 -6.11 -50.53 26.97
C GLY A 861 -5.59 -51.95 27.02
N VAL A 862 -4.59 -52.23 26.21
CA VAL A 862 -3.86 -53.50 26.19
C VAL A 862 -2.36 -53.23 26.10
N GLN A 863 -1.60 -53.81 27.04
CA GLN A 863 -0.15 -53.81 27.01
C GLN A 863 0.36 -55.21 26.65
N MET A 864 1.26 -55.30 25.69
CA MET A 864 1.95 -56.52 25.28
C MET A 864 3.44 -56.37 25.55
N LYS A 865 4.03 -57.31 26.28
CA LYS A 865 5.47 -57.39 26.52
C LYS A 865 5.98 -58.73 26.02
N TYR A 866 6.99 -58.71 25.16
CA TYR A 866 7.70 -59.89 24.69
C TYR A 866 9.18 -59.79 25.04
N ALA A 867 9.77 -60.83 25.60
CA ALA A 867 11.20 -60.94 25.87
C ALA A 867 11.73 -62.29 25.41
N ALA A 868 12.57 -62.28 24.39
CA ALA A 868 13.23 -63.46 23.85
C ALA A 868 14.53 -63.76 24.62
N SER A 869 14.87 -65.05 24.71
CA SER A 869 16.09 -65.52 25.39
C SER A 869 17.39 -65.05 24.73
N ASN A 870 17.33 -64.56 23.48
CA ASN A 870 18.47 -64.03 22.72
C ASN A 870 18.73 -62.53 22.95
N GLY A 871 18.04 -61.90 23.91
CA GLY A 871 18.24 -60.50 24.31
C GLY A 871 17.31 -59.50 23.61
N TRP A 872 16.49 -59.93 22.64
CA TRP A 872 15.47 -59.07 22.04
C TRP A 872 14.24 -58.93 22.94
N ALA A 873 13.70 -57.72 23.05
CA ALA A 873 12.44 -57.47 23.74
C ALA A 873 11.58 -56.43 23.00
N MET A 874 10.27 -56.61 23.03
CA MET A 874 9.27 -55.71 22.46
C MET A 874 8.25 -55.31 23.54
N ASN A 875 7.84 -54.05 23.54
CA ASN A 875 6.77 -53.53 24.39
C ASN A 875 5.79 -52.74 23.52
N ALA A 876 4.51 -53.08 23.55
CA ALA A 876 3.47 -52.34 22.84
C ALA A 876 2.34 -51.99 23.79
N LEU A 877 1.82 -50.77 23.69
CA LEU A 877 0.66 -50.28 24.43
C LEU A 877 -0.31 -49.67 23.42
N LEU A 878 -1.57 -50.08 23.48
CA LEU A 878 -2.66 -49.40 22.82
C LEU A 878 -3.72 -49.11 23.87
N GLU A 879 -4.07 -47.84 24.05
CA GLU A 879 -5.10 -47.40 24.98
C GLU A 879 -5.97 -46.33 24.32
N GLY A 880 -7.27 -46.37 24.59
CA GLY A 880 -8.17 -45.28 24.23
C GLY A 880 -9.61 -45.50 24.67
N GLY A 881 -10.43 -44.48 24.43
CA GLY A 881 -11.86 -44.53 24.66
C GLY A 881 -12.55 -43.20 24.37
N PRO A 882 -13.89 -43.21 24.35
CA PRO A 882 -14.69 -42.01 24.12
C PRO A 882 -14.73 -41.10 25.36
N ASN A 883 -14.94 -39.82 25.09
CA ASN A 883 -15.35 -38.86 26.11
C ASN A 883 -16.81 -39.12 26.53
N LEU A 884 -17.06 -39.40 27.81
CA LEU A 884 -18.37 -39.70 28.40
C LEU A 884 -19.12 -38.45 28.84
N SER A 885 -18.42 -37.36 29.15
CA SER A 885 -18.99 -36.08 29.58
C SER A 885 -17.96 -34.99 29.38
N TYR A 886 -18.36 -33.86 28.79
CA TYR A 886 -17.53 -32.70 28.53
C TYR A 886 -18.30 -31.42 28.84
N THR A 887 -17.66 -30.50 29.56
CA THR A 887 -18.21 -29.16 29.84
C THR A 887 -17.10 -28.13 29.80
N GLN A 888 -17.31 -27.05 29.05
CA GLN A 888 -16.42 -25.89 28.97
C GLN A 888 -17.23 -24.62 29.28
N SER A 889 -16.66 -23.70 30.06
CA SER A 889 -17.30 -22.42 30.35
C SER A 889 -17.25 -21.49 29.14
N ALA A 890 -18.33 -20.74 28.89
CA ALA A 890 -18.30 -19.67 27.89
C ALA A 890 -17.26 -18.60 28.25
N GLN A 891 -16.41 -18.24 27.28
CA GLN A 891 -15.41 -17.20 27.45
C GLN A 891 -15.94 -15.85 26.96
N LYS A 892 -15.51 -14.78 27.62
CA LYS A 892 -15.71 -13.41 27.16
C LYS A 892 -14.36 -12.77 26.89
N ALA A 893 -14.35 -11.85 25.95
CA ALA A 893 -13.20 -11.03 25.66
C ALA A 893 -13.60 -9.56 25.46
N SER A 894 -12.62 -8.66 25.53
CA SER A 894 -12.82 -7.24 25.22
C SER A 894 -11.58 -6.67 24.54
N LEU A 895 -11.78 -5.69 23.65
CA LEU A 895 -10.68 -4.99 22.97
C LEU A 895 -10.47 -3.60 23.57
N GLN A 896 -9.21 -3.23 23.76
CA GLN A 896 -8.83 -1.92 24.28
C GLN A 896 -9.39 -0.77 23.43
N GLY A 897 -9.29 -0.87 22.10
CA GLY A 897 -9.81 0.12 21.16
C GLY A 897 -11.35 0.19 21.08
N ALA A 898 -12.07 -0.78 21.65
CA ALA A 898 -13.53 -0.78 21.70
C ALA A 898 -14.04 -0.35 23.09
N ASN A 899 -13.31 0.52 23.79
CA ASN A 899 -13.59 0.94 25.17
C ASN A 899 -13.71 -0.23 26.16
N ASN A 900 -13.02 -1.35 25.91
CA ASN A 900 -13.14 -2.59 26.66
C ASN A 900 -14.58 -3.14 26.74
N ALA A 901 -15.40 -2.88 25.72
CA ALA A 901 -16.71 -3.51 25.61
C ALA A 901 -16.57 -5.03 25.45
N SER A 902 -17.27 -5.79 26.30
CA SER A 902 -17.15 -7.25 26.34
C SER A 902 -18.04 -7.93 25.30
N PHE A 903 -17.52 -8.95 24.62
CA PHE A 903 -18.27 -9.85 23.75
C PHE A 903 -18.04 -11.31 24.15
N THR A 904 -19.04 -12.16 23.93
CA THR A 904 -18.92 -13.61 24.14
C THR A 904 -18.23 -14.24 22.95
N MET A 905 -17.23 -15.08 23.21
CA MET A 905 -16.62 -15.89 22.17
C MET A 905 -17.49 -17.11 21.88
N ASN A 906 -17.80 -17.33 20.60
CA ASN A 906 -18.34 -18.59 20.14
C ASN A 906 -17.13 -19.48 19.77
N ASP A 907 -16.67 -20.31 20.70
CA ASP A 907 -15.64 -21.30 20.40
C ASP A 907 -16.27 -22.47 19.63
N ASP A 908 -15.59 -22.92 18.58
CA ASP A 908 -15.97 -24.08 17.76
C ASP A 908 -15.64 -25.42 18.46
N GLN A 909 -15.02 -25.39 19.65
CA GLN A 909 -14.66 -26.59 20.38
C GLN A 909 -15.88 -27.44 20.77
N GLN A 910 -15.94 -28.63 20.15
CA GLN A 910 -16.90 -29.66 20.51
C GLN A 910 -16.18 -30.79 21.26
N GLY A 911 -16.55 -31.00 22.52
CA GLY A 911 -16.22 -32.24 23.22
C GLY A 911 -16.88 -33.46 22.56
N GLY A 912 -16.39 -34.66 22.86
CA GLY A 912 -16.99 -35.92 22.38
C GLY A 912 -16.14 -36.75 21.41
N GLY A 913 -14.86 -36.41 21.26
CA GLY A 913 -13.90 -37.19 20.47
C GLY A 913 -13.46 -38.51 21.12
N PHE A 914 -12.68 -39.29 20.36
CA PHE A 914 -11.97 -40.47 20.84
C PHE A 914 -10.54 -40.09 21.25
N ASN A 915 -10.20 -40.36 22.50
CA ASN A 915 -8.91 -40.03 23.11
C ASN A 915 -8.08 -41.31 23.26
N GLY A 916 -6.75 -41.22 23.12
CA GLY A 916 -5.93 -42.42 23.21
C GLY A 916 -4.44 -42.25 23.00
N VAL A 917 -3.70 -43.33 23.25
CA VAL A 917 -2.27 -43.43 23.05
C VAL A 917 -1.89 -44.79 22.46
N ALA A 918 -1.00 -44.77 21.49
CA ALA A 918 -0.32 -45.93 20.96
C ALA A 918 1.19 -45.78 21.21
N LYS A 919 1.83 -46.79 21.80
CA LYS A 919 3.28 -46.84 22.00
C LYS A 919 3.81 -48.19 21.52
N MET A 920 4.97 -48.19 20.87
CA MET A 920 5.68 -49.41 20.47
C MET A 920 7.18 -49.21 20.68
N GLY A 921 7.80 -50.15 21.40
CA GLY A 921 9.21 -50.16 21.72
C GLY A 921 9.84 -51.49 21.35
N LEU A 922 11.04 -51.43 20.77
CA LEU A 922 11.89 -52.57 20.44
C LEU A 922 13.25 -52.35 21.10
N SER A 923 13.78 -53.36 21.78
CA SER A 923 15.10 -53.26 22.39
C SER A 923 15.91 -54.54 22.23
N TYR A 924 17.24 -54.38 22.24
CA TYR A 924 18.21 -55.47 22.24
C TYR A 924 19.17 -55.27 23.41
N GLY A 925 19.15 -56.20 24.36
CA GLY A 925 20.05 -56.24 25.51
C GLY A 925 21.15 -57.28 25.32
N GLY A 926 22.42 -56.84 25.41
CA GLY A 926 23.60 -57.69 25.40
C GLY A 926 24.50 -57.44 26.62
N LYS A 927 25.67 -58.10 26.67
CA LYS A 927 26.61 -57.94 27.79
C LYS A 927 27.14 -56.51 27.96
N ALA A 928 27.30 -55.78 26.85
CA ALA A 928 27.85 -54.42 26.84
C ALA A 928 26.82 -53.33 27.16
N GLY A 929 25.51 -53.64 27.14
CA GLY A 929 24.48 -52.63 27.26
C GLY A 929 23.17 -53.00 26.55
N LYS A 930 22.24 -52.05 26.51
CA LYS A 930 20.92 -52.17 25.89
C LYS A 930 20.69 -51.05 24.88
N LEU A 931 20.31 -51.40 23.66
CA LEU A 931 19.82 -50.46 22.65
C LEU A 931 18.28 -50.53 22.63
N ALA A 932 17.59 -49.39 22.62
CA ALA A 932 16.13 -49.32 22.57
C ALA A 932 15.68 -48.28 21.53
N PHE A 933 14.62 -48.62 20.80
CA PHE A 933 13.93 -47.76 19.86
C PHE A 933 12.44 -47.74 20.23
N ASP A 934 11.89 -46.56 20.48
CA ASP A 934 10.50 -46.38 20.89
C ASP A 934 9.81 -45.38 19.98
N ALA A 935 8.54 -45.63 19.69
CA ALA A 935 7.66 -44.79 18.91
C ALA A 935 6.34 -44.61 19.66
N TYR A 936 5.75 -43.43 19.55
CA TYR A 936 4.43 -43.19 20.11
C TYR A 936 3.60 -42.20 19.30
N GLN A 937 2.29 -42.30 19.49
CA GLN A 937 1.29 -41.34 19.06
C GLN A 937 0.27 -41.17 20.19
N TRP A 938 -0.04 -39.93 20.53
CA TRP A 938 -1.01 -39.54 21.53
C TRP A 938 -2.02 -38.58 20.91
N LYS A 939 -3.29 -38.72 21.29
CA LYS A 939 -4.36 -37.82 20.91
C LYS A 939 -5.27 -37.57 22.11
N GLU A 940 -5.58 -36.31 22.36
CA GLU A 940 -6.63 -35.89 23.27
C GLU A 940 -7.41 -34.72 22.66
N ASP A 941 -8.71 -34.92 22.48
CA ASP A 941 -9.61 -34.05 21.72
C ASP A 941 -9.00 -33.72 20.35
N ASP A 942 -8.74 -32.44 20.04
CA ASP A 942 -8.11 -32.02 18.78
C ASP A 942 -6.58 -31.89 18.86
N ILE A 943 -5.98 -32.25 20.00
CA ILE A 943 -4.54 -32.15 20.25
C ILE A 943 -3.89 -33.50 19.92
N VAL A 944 -2.82 -33.47 19.13
CA VAL A 944 -2.07 -34.67 18.72
C VAL A 944 -0.59 -34.47 18.97
N ASP A 945 0.06 -35.47 19.56
CA ASP A 945 1.51 -35.53 19.73
C ASP A 945 2.06 -36.86 19.21
N LYS A 946 3.27 -36.84 18.66
CA LYS A 946 3.95 -38.04 18.14
C LYS A 946 5.44 -37.90 18.31
N GLY A 947 6.13 -39.02 18.50
CA GLY A 947 7.57 -38.99 18.64
C GLY A 947 8.25 -40.34 18.46
N LEU A 948 9.54 -40.26 18.23
CA LEU A 948 10.47 -41.39 18.11
C LEU A 948 11.65 -41.13 19.06
N SER A 949 12.10 -42.16 19.77
CA SER A 949 13.32 -42.09 20.59
C SER A 949 14.22 -43.29 20.36
N LEU A 950 15.53 -43.03 20.29
CA LEU A 950 16.57 -44.04 20.28
C LEU A 950 17.43 -43.86 21.54
N GLY A 951 17.56 -44.90 22.35
CA GLY A 951 18.33 -44.87 23.59
C GLY A 951 19.37 -45.98 23.63
N TYR A 952 20.57 -45.67 24.13
CA TYR A 952 21.61 -46.65 24.43
C TYR A 952 21.99 -46.57 25.91
N GLN A 953 21.80 -47.66 26.63
CA GLN A 953 22.25 -47.84 28.01
C GLN A 953 23.54 -48.66 27.99
N TYR A 954 24.63 -48.09 28.51
CA TYR A 954 25.87 -48.81 28.74
C TYR A 954 25.89 -49.37 30.17
N ASN A 955 26.26 -50.64 30.31
CA ASN A 955 26.39 -51.27 31.63
C ASN A 955 27.85 -51.19 32.07
N PHE A 956 28.12 -50.46 33.17
CA PHE A 956 29.44 -50.34 33.79
C PHE A 956 29.77 -51.51 34.71
#